data_AF-A0A1G7SA55-F1
#
_entry.id   AF-A0A1G7SA55-F1
#
_cell.length_a   1.000
_cell.length_b   1.000
_cell.length_c   1.000
_cell.angle_alpha   90.00
_cell.angle_beta   90.00
_cell.angle_gamma   90.00
#
_symmetry.space_group_name_H-M   'P 1'
#
loop_
_entity.id
_entity.type
_entity.pdbx_description
1 polymer ?
#
loop_
_entity_poly.entity_id
_entity_poly.type
_entity_poly.pdbx_seq_one_letter_code
_entity_poly.pdbx_strand_id
1 'polypeptide(L)'
;MYKQGVGDFKYFVGISSLAQVATREDRVCVLNILGGESSDVTPVGHVYSGGNVVFGTAPGKRGQVLETSLGNVPVYNNVLEGINDGHRFNCGVIYLPPAAARDGVAELIRVNPKLKKIFIVTEKLAVHDSREIRAMGQSNGIDIFGGNSLGVADAWNQVRIGGALGGDHPEEALRRGSIAIFSNSGNFTTTIATYLRMAGWGTTTSISCGKDVYIHFAAPEFAFALSNDARSKAAVLYVEPGGYYELDANFTKPVVACVVGRWKSKLTRAVGHAGAMAGGADDALSKEGWFMEKFGVDGIFTPEHPVFSAKGALVTNIAHIPAALTAVMGENACRPDFASEGNLALKPWFGASHGLSLPPELDLPVVEAGAPYNEQITALNLQIGAVPPRQTLKDASGASQMDSRTQVTSLYGVSMLDAAQYPLEANVSLALLHEPGGENDRRLINVAIGAGLNLYGHPALAAAQAAREAGNAPNTVLAAAASILGPRCQGEAREATRALIDAFMAAGLSDALDESFDTSGISIDTPNLFVGAAPDPRAEAMLEGLRARGAKSVFVRYLQGLPGHPTADAVLAAISATLAWGPLLRKRVSRLTAESLPWWLRLFGALIGASVKADQHQPDSFCGIATSDILQNRPISEVAFVALLGFAPQPADLFAFQVLVGLLLSNGPGTISAQGAKGAVSADGPEDPERVQLNKGLIGFLTHTGYTHGGNGYEGIAFLIDQFKDTGLVDPGDPNHGIDLKALALKYVEAYARYKSNKKNTGSLDIQKIPGVNHPVFKDKPVNYDPREVFIRELMAGRNEYNVFHEFYGTLVQSLFEAGVSRNVYCVNVDAVIAALLLKMLWQPYRSGGYAGGALETAAFTIFLYPRMLGCAAEVDDHMNRGRNMDTRTPASQCQFVA
;
A
#
# COMPACT_ATOMS: atom_id res chain seq x y z
N MET A 1 -61.00 -18.09 2.44
CA MET A 1 -61.28 -19.16 1.45
C MET A 1 -59.94 -19.82 1.17
N TYR A 2 -59.70 -21.04 1.62
CA TYR A 2 -58.42 -21.72 1.42
C TYR A 2 -58.29 -22.13 -0.05
N LYS A 3 -57.19 -21.73 -0.72
CA LYS A 3 -56.87 -22.18 -2.08
C LYS A 3 -56.30 -23.59 -1.99
N GLN A 4 -56.82 -24.51 -2.80
CA GLN A 4 -56.26 -25.86 -2.88
C GLN A 4 -55.00 -25.83 -3.76
N GLY A 5 -53.88 -26.28 -3.19
CA GLY A 5 -52.61 -26.43 -3.89
C GLY A 5 -52.43 -27.82 -4.49
N VAL A 6 -51.20 -28.15 -4.84
CA VAL A 6 -50.79 -29.48 -5.30
C VAL A 6 -50.46 -30.40 -4.12
N GLY A 7 -50.55 -31.71 -4.31
CA GLY A 7 -50.23 -32.71 -3.28
C GLY A 7 -51.13 -32.67 -2.05
N ASP A 8 -50.73 -33.39 -1.00
CA ASP A 8 -51.49 -33.56 0.25
C ASP A 8 -51.03 -32.59 1.36
N PHE A 9 -50.52 -31.41 0.99
CA PHE A 9 -50.07 -30.41 1.95
C PHE A 9 -51.25 -29.81 2.73
N LYS A 10 -51.05 -29.59 4.04
CA LYS A 10 -52.04 -28.91 4.93
C LYS A 10 -52.19 -27.42 4.62
N TYR A 11 -51.41 -26.91 3.68
CA TYR A 11 -51.32 -25.51 3.26
C TYR A 11 -51.13 -25.48 1.73
N PHE A 12 -51.39 -24.34 1.10
CA PHE A 12 -51.20 -24.13 -0.32
C PHE A 12 -49.72 -24.27 -0.71
N VAL A 13 -49.48 -25.07 -1.75
CA VAL A 13 -48.23 -25.16 -2.51
C VAL A 13 -48.64 -25.16 -3.98
N GLY A 14 -48.09 -24.25 -4.79
CA GLY A 14 -48.38 -24.17 -6.23
C GLY A 14 -47.37 -24.91 -7.10
N ILE A 15 -46.15 -25.12 -6.60
CA ILE A 15 -45.07 -25.80 -7.33
C ILE A 15 -45.23 -27.33 -7.25
N SER A 16 -45.58 -27.94 -8.37
CA SER A 16 -45.66 -29.40 -8.50
C SER A 16 -44.35 -30.06 -8.90
N SER A 17 -43.46 -29.33 -9.58
CA SER A 17 -42.18 -29.83 -10.10
C SER A 17 -41.13 -28.72 -10.05
N LEU A 18 -39.85 -29.06 -9.83
CA LEU A 18 -38.76 -28.08 -9.78
C LEU A 18 -38.65 -27.26 -11.07
N ALA A 19 -39.06 -27.81 -12.21
CA ALA A 19 -39.13 -27.12 -13.49
C ALA A 19 -40.05 -25.89 -13.50
N GLN A 20 -40.93 -25.72 -12.50
CA GLN A 20 -41.85 -24.59 -12.40
C GLN A 20 -41.32 -23.44 -11.52
N VAL A 21 -40.22 -23.67 -10.78
CA VAL A 21 -39.65 -22.70 -9.84
C VAL A 21 -39.16 -21.46 -10.60
N ALA A 22 -38.37 -21.66 -11.66
CA ALA A 22 -37.89 -20.60 -12.55
C ALA A 22 -37.99 -21.05 -14.02
N THR A 23 -38.71 -20.28 -14.83
CA THR A 23 -39.11 -20.63 -16.20
C THR A 23 -38.89 -19.46 -17.16
N ARG A 24 -38.78 -19.72 -18.47
CA ARG A 24 -38.61 -18.67 -19.47
C ARG A 24 -39.85 -17.80 -19.66
N GLU A 25 -40.99 -18.30 -19.23
CA GLU A 25 -42.28 -17.63 -19.23
C GLU A 25 -42.43 -16.63 -18.08
N ASP A 26 -41.55 -16.70 -17.07
CA ASP A 26 -41.61 -15.79 -15.94
C ASP A 26 -41.28 -14.36 -16.38
N ARG A 27 -42.11 -13.43 -15.92
CA ARG A 27 -41.98 -11.99 -16.11
C ARG A 27 -41.94 -11.35 -14.73
N VAL A 28 -40.90 -10.58 -14.47
CA VAL A 28 -40.49 -10.16 -13.12
C VAL A 28 -40.69 -8.66 -12.92
N CYS A 29 -41.34 -8.31 -11.81
CA CYS A 29 -41.36 -6.96 -11.24
C CYS A 29 -40.40 -6.91 -10.04
N VAL A 30 -39.40 -6.01 -10.07
CA VAL A 30 -38.42 -5.85 -8.98
C VAL A 30 -38.76 -4.62 -8.14
N LEU A 31 -39.03 -4.80 -6.85
CA LEU A 31 -39.27 -3.69 -5.93
C LEU A 31 -37.94 -3.16 -5.41
N ASN A 32 -37.76 -1.83 -5.47
CA ASN A 32 -36.51 -1.12 -5.23
C ASN A 32 -35.40 -1.49 -6.24
N ILE A 33 -35.68 -1.42 -7.53
CA ILE A 33 -34.77 -1.84 -8.63
C ILE A 33 -33.52 -0.97 -8.78
N LEU A 34 -33.56 0.28 -8.28
CA LEU A 34 -32.42 1.23 -8.28
C LEU A 34 -31.74 1.34 -6.90
N GLY A 35 -31.91 0.33 -6.05
CA GLY A 35 -31.17 0.20 -4.79
C GLY A 35 -29.76 -0.33 -5.06
N GLY A 36 -28.81 -0.07 -4.16
CA GLY A 36 -27.39 -0.40 -4.40
C GLY A 36 -27.13 -1.85 -4.83
N GLU A 37 -27.72 -2.82 -4.14
CA GLU A 37 -27.56 -4.25 -4.49
C GLU A 37 -28.37 -4.65 -5.73
N SER A 38 -29.60 -4.14 -5.86
CA SER A 38 -30.50 -4.54 -6.93
C SER A 38 -30.10 -3.97 -8.28
N SER A 39 -29.50 -2.77 -8.34
CA SER A 39 -29.02 -2.17 -9.59
C SER A 39 -27.89 -2.98 -10.22
N ASP A 40 -27.10 -3.69 -9.42
CA ASP A 40 -25.95 -4.45 -9.89
C ASP A 40 -26.35 -5.90 -10.21
N VAL A 41 -27.20 -6.51 -9.38
CA VAL A 41 -27.61 -7.92 -9.53
C VAL A 41 -28.72 -8.13 -10.57
N THR A 42 -29.65 -7.18 -10.70
CA THR A 42 -30.80 -7.31 -11.60
C THR A 42 -30.38 -7.42 -13.08
N PRO A 43 -29.44 -6.60 -13.61
CA PRO A 43 -28.99 -6.73 -14.99
C PRO A 43 -28.44 -8.11 -15.32
N VAL A 44 -27.59 -8.67 -14.47
CA VAL A 44 -27.00 -10.00 -14.68
C VAL A 44 -28.09 -11.08 -14.74
N GLY A 45 -29.06 -11.04 -13.81
CA GLY A 45 -30.16 -12.00 -13.79
C GLY A 45 -31.09 -11.85 -15.01
N HIS A 46 -31.37 -10.61 -15.40
CA HIS A 46 -32.17 -10.26 -16.58
C HIS A 46 -31.52 -10.81 -17.86
N VAL A 47 -30.22 -10.57 -18.04
CA VAL A 47 -29.45 -10.99 -19.21
C VAL A 47 -29.35 -12.51 -19.28
N TYR A 48 -28.95 -13.16 -18.20
CA TYR A 48 -28.86 -14.62 -18.13
C TYR A 48 -30.21 -15.28 -18.48
N SER A 49 -31.32 -14.67 -18.03
CA SER A 49 -32.70 -15.14 -18.28
C SER A 49 -33.28 -14.79 -19.65
N GLY A 50 -32.51 -14.17 -20.54
CA GLY A 50 -33.01 -13.73 -21.85
C GLY A 50 -34.07 -12.64 -21.79
N GLY A 51 -34.05 -11.79 -20.75
CA GLY A 51 -34.89 -10.61 -20.63
C GLY A 51 -36.18 -10.77 -19.81
N ASN A 52 -36.12 -11.41 -18.63
CA ASN A 52 -37.31 -11.72 -17.83
C ASN A 52 -37.86 -10.54 -16.99
N VAL A 53 -37.03 -9.54 -16.65
CA VAL A 53 -37.48 -8.35 -15.89
C VAL A 53 -38.22 -7.37 -16.80
N VAL A 54 -39.47 -7.05 -16.46
CA VAL A 54 -40.34 -6.21 -17.30
C VAL A 54 -40.41 -4.76 -16.84
N PHE A 55 -40.28 -4.51 -15.54
CA PHE A 55 -40.14 -3.19 -14.92
C PHE A 55 -39.71 -3.35 -13.45
N GLY A 56 -39.37 -2.24 -12.81
CA GLY A 56 -39.22 -2.22 -11.36
C GLY A 56 -39.76 -0.95 -10.73
N THR A 57 -39.72 -0.89 -9.40
CA THR A 57 -40.17 0.27 -8.63
C THR A 57 -39.02 0.92 -7.88
N ALA A 58 -39.05 2.24 -7.76
CA ALA A 58 -38.22 3.03 -6.87
C ALA A 58 -38.98 4.33 -6.55
N PRO A 59 -39.45 4.53 -5.29
CA PRO A 59 -40.25 5.69 -4.94
C PRO A 59 -39.56 7.02 -5.28
N GLY A 60 -40.28 7.91 -5.96
CA GLY A 60 -39.79 9.23 -6.40
C GLY A 60 -38.93 9.21 -7.65
N LYS A 61 -38.76 8.06 -8.31
CA LYS A 61 -37.87 7.88 -9.48
C LYS A 61 -38.61 7.44 -10.75
N ARG A 62 -39.94 7.65 -10.83
CA ARG A 62 -40.69 7.36 -12.07
C ARG A 62 -40.04 8.04 -13.29
N GLY A 63 -39.95 7.31 -14.40
CA GLY A 63 -39.40 7.80 -15.66
C GLY A 63 -37.89 7.60 -15.81
N GLN A 64 -37.21 7.16 -14.75
CA GLN A 64 -35.85 6.63 -14.85
C GLN A 64 -35.88 5.21 -15.42
N VAL A 65 -34.70 4.71 -15.77
CA VAL A 65 -34.48 3.36 -16.30
C VAL A 65 -33.32 2.70 -15.58
N LEU A 66 -33.35 1.38 -15.47
CA LEU A 66 -32.18 0.56 -15.21
C LEU A 66 -31.60 0.16 -16.58
N GLU A 67 -30.36 0.55 -16.85
CA GLU A 67 -29.67 0.21 -18.10
C GLU A 67 -29.18 -1.24 -18.06
N THR A 68 -29.37 -1.97 -19.16
CA THR A 68 -28.84 -3.33 -19.34
C THR A 68 -28.38 -3.54 -20.78
N SER A 69 -27.57 -4.57 -21.03
CA SER A 69 -27.11 -4.90 -22.39
C SER A 69 -28.25 -5.39 -23.32
N LEU A 70 -29.39 -5.80 -22.78
CA LEU A 70 -30.58 -6.18 -23.55
C LEU A 70 -31.57 -5.01 -23.74
N GLY A 71 -31.24 -3.83 -23.21
CA GLY A 71 -32.07 -2.63 -23.25
C GLY A 71 -32.49 -2.14 -21.87
N ASN A 72 -33.14 -0.98 -21.87
CA ASN A 72 -33.52 -0.27 -20.65
C ASN A 72 -34.78 -0.86 -20.01
N VAL A 73 -34.73 -1.13 -18.71
CA VAL A 73 -35.88 -1.58 -17.91
C VAL A 73 -36.53 -0.36 -17.25
N PRO A 74 -37.83 -0.10 -17.45
CA PRO A 74 -38.50 1.10 -16.93
C PRO A 74 -38.70 1.05 -15.42
N VAL A 75 -38.64 2.22 -14.78
CA VAL A 75 -38.80 2.39 -13.33
C VAL A 75 -40.01 3.27 -13.00
N TYR A 76 -40.81 2.81 -12.04
CA TYR A 76 -42.05 3.45 -11.56
C TYR A 76 -42.00 3.77 -10.07
N ASN A 77 -42.91 4.60 -9.55
CA ASN A 77 -42.95 4.87 -8.12
C ASN A 77 -43.52 3.69 -7.32
N ASN A 78 -44.45 2.95 -7.91
CA ASN A 78 -45.18 1.83 -7.30
C ASN A 78 -45.59 0.80 -8.37
N VAL A 79 -46.05 -0.37 -7.95
CA VAL A 79 -46.37 -1.50 -8.85
C VAL A 79 -47.59 -1.20 -9.72
N LEU A 80 -48.58 -0.47 -9.18
CA LEU A 80 -49.81 -0.15 -9.89
C LEU A 80 -49.56 0.75 -11.12
N GLU A 81 -48.65 1.73 -11.00
CA GLU A 81 -48.23 2.56 -12.13
C GLU A 81 -47.70 1.72 -13.30
N GLY A 82 -46.79 0.77 -13.04
CA GLY A 82 -46.26 -0.10 -14.09
C GLY A 82 -47.35 -0.96 -14.75
N ILE A 83 -48.33 -1.44 -13.98
CA ILE A 83 -49.48 -2.19 -14.54
C ILE A 83 -50.35 -1.30 -15.43
N ASN A 84 -50.61 -0.05 -14.99
CA ASN A 84 -51.41 0.92 -15.72
C ASN A 84 -50.74 1.33 -17.04
N ASP A 85 -49.41 1.42 -17.06
CA ASP A 85 -48.63 1.70 -18.27
C ASP A 85 -48.45 0.45 -19.17
N GLY A 86 -49.18 -0.64 -18.85
CA GLY A 86 -49.37 -1.79 -19.74
C GLY A 86 -48.50 -3.01 -19.42
N HIS A 87 -47.58 -2.92 -18.45
CA HIS A 87 -46.72 -4.04 -18.10
C HIS A 87 -47.51 -5.18 -17.44
N ARG A 88 -47.06 -6.43 -17.66
CA ARG A 88 -47.67 -7.64 -17.10
C ARG A 88 -46.57 -8.54 -16.56
N PHE A 89 -46.79 -9.09 -15.38
CA PHE A 89 -45.83 -9.93 -14.67
C PHE A 89 -46.53 -10.98 -13.83
N ASN A 90 -45.85 -12.09 -13.55
CA ASN A 90 -46.32 -13.19 -12.70
C ASN A 90 -45.38 -13.46 -11.51
N CYS A 91 -44.24 -12.78 -11.44
CA CYS A 91 -43.23 -12.91 -10.40
C CYS A 91 -42.89 -11.54 -9.77
N GLY A 92 -42.87 -11.47 -8.45
CA GLY A 92 -42.36 -10.32 -7.70
C GLY A 92 -41.00 -10.63 -7.08
N VAL A 93 -40.06 -9.68 -7.11
CA VAL A 93 -38.79 -9.76 -6.39
C VAL A 93 -38.69 -8.60 -5.42
N ILE A 94 -38.37 -8.89 -4.15
CA ILE A 94 -38.30 -7.90 -3.07
C ILE A 94 -36.84 -7.59 -2.72
N TYR A 95 -36.41 -6.36 -3.01
CA TYR A 95 -35.16 -5.74 -2.55
C TYR A 95 -35.43 -4.56 -1.60
N LEU A 96 -36.37 -4.74 -0.68
CA LEU A 96 -36.75 -3.72 0.29
C LEU A 96 -36.05 -3.93 1.64
N PRO A 97 -35.84 -2.88 2.45
CA PRO A 97 -35.41 -3.03 3.83
C PRO A 97 -36.38 -3.94 4.63
N PRO A 98 -35.92 -4.60 5.71
CA PRO A 98 -36.74 -5.59 6.43
C PRO A 98 -38.09 -5.06 6.88
N ALA A 99 -38.12 -3.83 7.39
CA ALA A 99 -39.33 -3.16 7.86
C ALA A 99 -40.36 -2.83 6.74
N ALA A 100 -39.95 -2.89 5.46
CA ALA A 100 -40.80 -2.58 4.32
C ALA A 100 -41.15 -3.81 3.46
N ALA A 101 -40.48 -4.96 3.68
CA ALA A 101 -40.66 -6.14 2.85
C ALA A 101 -42.10 -6.68 2.88
N ARG A 102 -42.74 -6.69 4.05
CA ARG A 102 -44.16 -7.09 4.18
C ARG A 102 -45.08 -6.23 3.33
N ASP A 103 -44.92 -4.92 3.37
CA ASP A 103 -45.78 -3.98 2.66
C ASP A 103 -45.57 -4.09 1.14
N GLY A 104 -44.34 -4.34 0.69
CA GLY A 104 -44.07 -4.65 -0.72
C GLY A 104 -44.75 -5.95 -1.19
N VAL A 105 -44.76 -7.00 -0.35
CA VAL A 105 -45.53 -8.22 -0.62
C VAL A 105 -47.02 -7.93 -0.70
N ALA A 106 -47.55 -7.16 0.26
CA ALA A 106 -48.97 -6.80 0.30
C ALA A 106 -49.39 -5.99 -0.94
N GLU A 107 -48.55 -5.04 -1.39
CA GLU A 107 -48.77 -4.27 -2.62
C GLU A 107 -48.86 -5.20 -3.83
N LEU A 108 -47.82 -6.03 -4.06
CA LEU A 108 -47.75 -6.98 -5.17
C LEU A 108 -49.01 -7.84 -5.27
N ILE A 109 -49.45 -8.41 -4.15
CA ILE A 109 -50.63 -9.29 -4.08
C ILE A 109 -51.92 -8.50 -4.36
N ARG A 110 -52.05 -7.30 -3.77
CA ARG A 110 -53.27 -6.51 -3.87
C ARG A 110 -53.53 -5.98 -5.28
N VAL A 111 -52.48 -5.57 -5.99
CA VAL A 111 -52.62 -4.88 -7.28
C VAL A 111 -52.48 -5.82 -8.48
N ASN A 112 -51.92 -7.02 -8.31
CA ASN A 112 -51.72 -7.97 -9.41
C ASN A 112 -52.40 -9.33 -9.15
N PRO A 113 -53.61 -9.57 -9.70
CA PRO A 113 -54.29 -10.86 -9.56
C PRO A 113 -53.63 -12.00 -10.36
N LYS A 114 -52.64 -11.72 -11.22
CA LYS A 114 -51.90 -12.72 -12.01
C LYS A 114 -50.60 -13.18 -11.35
N LEU A 115 -50.27 -12.65 -10.17
CA LEU A 115 -49.08 -13.00 -9.42
C LEU A 115 -49.13 -14.47 -8.99
N LYS A 116 -48.02 -15.19 -9.17
CA LYS A 116 -47.89 -16.61 -8.82
C LYS A 116 -46.77 -16.88 -7.82
N LYS A 117 -45.66 -16.12 -7.93
CA LYS A 117 -44.44 -16.34 -7.16
C LYS A 117 -43.89 -15.02 -6.63
N ILE A 118 -43.37 -15.03 -5.40
CA ILE A 118 -42.61 -13.91 -4.84
C ILE A 118 -41.28 -14.43 -4.30
N PHE A 119 -40.20 -13.72 -4.61
CA PHE A 119 -38.84 -14.01 -4.15
C PHE A 119 -38.36 -12.88 -3.26
N ILE A 120 -38.03 -13.20 -2.00
CA ILE A 120 -37.61 -12.23 -1.00
C ILE A 120 -36.12 -12.41 -0.74
N VAL A 121 -35.32 -11.42 -1.15
CA VAL A 121 -33.86 -11.43 -0.95
C VAL A 121 -33.51 -10.91 0.45
N THR A 122 -34.30 -9.96 0.95
CA THR A 122 -34.14 -9.29 2.25
C THR A 122 -33.89 -10.25 3.42
N GLU A 123 -32.84 -9.97 4.21
CA GLU A 123 -32.50 -10.68 5.44
C GLU A 123 -33.10 -9.98 6.68
N LYS A 124 -33.25 -10.71 7.80
CA LYS A 124 -33.64 -10.18 9.13
C LYS A 124 -35.08 -9.71 9.15
N LEU A 125 -35.96 -10.41 8.43
CA LEU A 125 -37.38 -10.18 8.55
C LEU A 125 -37.84 -10.50 9.98
N ALA A 126 -38.68 -9.63 10.53
CA ALA A 126 -39.31 -9.91 11.79
C ALA A 126 -40.19 -11.16 11.67
N VAL A 127 -40.18 -12.02 12.68
CA VAL A 127 -41.03 -13.22 12.74
C VAL A 127 -42.51 -12.89 12.50
N HIS A 128 -42.96 -11.76 13.05
CA HIS A 128 -44.30 -11.22 12.82
C HIS A 128 -44.60 -11.05 11.32
N ASP A 129 -43.71 -10.36 10.60
CA ASP A 129 -43.88 -10.02 9.19
C ASP A 129 -43.80 -11.27 8.31
N SER A 130 -42.89 -12.20 8.61
CA SER A 130 -42.82 -13.48 7.91
C SER A 130 -44.13 -14.28 8.03
N ARG A 131 -44.77 -14.27 9.21
CA ARG A 131 -46.07 -14.95 9.41
C ARG A 131 -47.18 -14.31 8.57
N GLU A 132 -47.23 -12.98 8.54
CA GLU A 132 -48.21 -12.25 7.71
C GLU A 132 -47.95 -12.48 6.21
N ILE A 133 -46.70 -12.42 5.76
CA ILE A 133 -46.29 -12.74 4.38
C ILE A 133 -46.76 -14.14 3.98
N ARG A 134 -46.50 -15.16 4.83
CA ARG A 134 -46.96 -16.52 4.58
C ARG A 134 -48.49 -16.57 4.49
N ALA A 135 -49.21 -15.97 5.43
CA ALA A 135 -50.67 -15.97 5.43
C ALA A 135 -51.28 -15.29 4.19
N MET A 136 -50.67 -14.19 3.73
CA MET A 136 -51.06 -13.49 2.50
C MET A 136 -50.85 -14.36 1.26
N GLY A 137 -49.68 -14.99 1.13
CA GLY A 137 -49.39 -15.90 0.00
C GLY A 137 -50.35 -17.08 -0.03
N GLN A 138 -50.58 -17.72 1.12
CA GLN A 138 -51.48 -18.86 1.28
C GLN A 138 -52.93 -18.54 0.91
N SER A 139 -53.44 -17.37 1.34
CA SER A 139 -54.81 -16.95 1.04
C SER A 139 -55.05 -16.61 -0.43
N ASN A 140 -53.97 -16.28 -1.16
CA ASN A 140 -54.04 -15.86 -2.56
C ASN A 140 -53.52 -16.92 -3.54
N GLY A 141 -53.01 -18.06 -3.05
CA GLY A 141 -52.47 -19.11 -3.91
C GLY A 141 -51.15 -18.70 -4.57
N ILE A 142 -50.26 -18.07 -3.80
CA ILE A 142 -48.96 -17.56 -4.26
C ILE A 142 -47.85 -18.25 -3.47
N ASP A 143 -46.88 -18.82 -4.20
CA ASP A 143 -45.68 -19.40 -3.59
C ASP A 143 -44.69 -18.30 -3.21
N ILE A 144 -44.18 -18.38 -1.97
CA ILE A 144 -43.20 -17.43 -1.44
C ILE A 144 -41.87 -18.16 -1.27
N PHE A 145 -40.80 -17.55 -1.77
CA PHE A 145 -39.43 -18.03 -1.67
C PHE A 145 -38.58 -17.00 -0.93
N GLY A 146 -37.61 -17.48 -0.16
CA GLY A 146 -36.61 -16.65 0.48
C GLY A 146 -37.02 -16.08 1.84
N GLY A 147 -36.48 -14.91 2.16
CA GLY A 147 -36.19 -14.47 3.53
C GLY A 147 -34.75 -14.86 3.87
N ASN A 148 -33.82 -13.91 3.73
CA ASN A 148 -32.37 -14.14 3.71
C ASN A 148 -31.92 -15.11 2.59
N SER A 149 -32.19 -14.79 1.33
CA SER A 149 -31.97 -15.71 0.19
C SER A 149 -31.29 -15.03 -0.99
N LEU A 150 -30.47 -15.78 -1.73
CA LEU A 150 -29.94 -15.33 -3.03
C LEU A 150 -30.84 -15.67 -4.22
N GLY A 151 -32.08 -16.12 -3.97
CA GLY A 151 -33.05 -16.46 -5.00
C GLY A 151 -32.92 -17.89 -5.53
N VAL A 152 -33.31 -18.06 -6.79
CA VAL A 152 -33.40 -19.36 -7.47
C VAL A 152 -32.82 -19.27 -8.87
N ALA A 153 -32.34 -20.40 -9.38
CA ALA A 153 -31.95 -20.51 -10.78
C ALA A 153 -32.29 -21.88 -11.37
N ASP A 154 -32.55 -21.90 -12.67
CA ASP A 154 -32.70 -23.09 -13.50
C ASP A 154 -31.62 -23.08 -14.59
N ALA A 155 -30.66 -24.00 -14.48
CA ALA A 155 -29.50 -24.08 -15.36
C ALA A 155 -29.85 -24.62 -16.76
N TRP A 156 -30.95 -25.38 -16.88
CA TRP A 156 -31.41 -25.92 -18.16
C TRP A 156 -31.96 -24.84 -19.07
N ASN A 157 -32.79 -23.98 -18.51
CA ASN A 157 -33.42 -22.89 -19.24
C ASN A 157 -32.62 -21.59 -19.19
N GLN A 158 -31.54 -21.56 -18.40
CA GLN A 158 -30.76 -20.38 -18.06
C GLN A 158 -31.66 -19.29 -17.53
N VAL A 159 -32.34 -19.54 -16.40
CA VAL A 159 -33.21 -18.54 -15.78
C VAL A 159 -32.73 -18.29 -14.36
N ARG A 160 -32.59 -17.03 -13.97
CA ARG A 160 -32.26 -16.59 -12.61
C ARG A 160 -33.31 -15.58 -12.13
N ILE A 161 -33.84 -15.80 -10.93
CA ILE A 161 -34.83 -14.91 -10.31
C ILE A 161 -34.47 -14.68 -8.84
N GLY A 162 -34.48 -13.42 -8.41
CA GLY A 162 -34.13 -13.02 -7.05
C GLY A 162 -32.73 -12.42 -6.97
N GLY A 163 -31.86 -13.03 -6.17
CA GLY A 163 -30.53 -12.53 -5.82
C GLY A 163 -29.38 -12.98 -6.73
N ALA A 164 -28.16 -12.83 -6.22
CA ALA A 164 -26.91 -13.08 -6.94
C ALA A 164 -26.49 -14.56 -6.99
N LEU A 165 -27.44 -15.50 -7.01
CA LEU A 165 -27.14 -16.92 -7.18
C LEU A 165 -26.41 -17.14 -8.51
N GLY A 166 -25.27 -17.84 -8.47
CA GLY A 166 -24.38 -18.02 -9.63
C GLY A 166 -23.32 -16.93 -9.81
N GLY A 167 -23.34 -15.85 -9.01
CA GLY A 167 -22.39 -14.74 -9.13
C GLY A 167 -22.65 -13.82 -10.33
N ASP A 168 -21.61 -13.13 -10.79
CA ASP A 168 -21.69 -12.18 -11.92
C ASP A 168 -21.69 -12.88 -13.28
N HIS A 169 -21.20 -14.12 -13.32
CA HIS A 169 -21.16 -15.00 -14.50
C HIS A 169 -21.85 -16.34 -14.19
N PRO A 170 -23.20 -16.39 -14.12
CA PRO A 170 -23.93 -17.58 -13.68
C PRO A 170 -23.64 -18.83 -14.51
N GLU A 171 -23.32 -18.68 -15.79
CA GLU A 171 -22.92 -19.76 -16.70
C GLU A 171 -21.68 -20.53 -16.26
N GLU A 172 -20.80 -19.92 -15.46
CA GLU A 172 -19.64 -20.61 -14.92
C GLU A 172 -20.08 -21.67 -13.90
N ALA A 173 -20.84 -21.26 -12.87
CA ALA A 173 -21.25 -22.18 -11.80
C ALA A 173 -22.44 -23.07 -12.18
N LEU A 174 -23.41 -22.53 -12.93
CA LEU A 174 -24.71 -23.16 -13.22
C LEU A 174 -24.70 -23.87 -14.58
N ARG A 175 -23.88 -24.92 -14.67
CA ARG A 175 -23.83 -25.78 -15.85
C ARG A 175 -24.99 -26.77 -15.85
N ARG A 176 -25.68 -26.92 -16.99
CA ARG A 176 -26.74 -27.90 -17.20
C ARG A 176 -26.28 -29.32 -16.86
N GLY A 177 -27.02 -30.02 -15.99
CA GLY A 177 -26.83 -31.44 -15.67
C GLY A 177 -28.04 -32.05 -14.98
N SER A 178 -27.84 -32.96 -14.04
CA SER A 178 -28.92 -33.78 -13.45
C SER A 178 -29.16 -33.60 -11.95
N ILE A 179 -28.47 -32.67 -11.29
CA ILE A 179 -28.50 -32.51 -9.83
C ILE A 179 -29.25 -31.25 -9.39
N ALA A 180 -30.26 -31.40 -8.54
CA ALA A 180 -30.93 -30.25 -7.91
C ALA A 180 -30.17 -29.81 -6.65
N ILE A 181 -30.20 -28.50 -6.32
CA ILE A 181 -29.59 -27.98 -5.10
C ILE A 181 -30.65 -27.27 -4.27
N PHE A 182 -30.72 -27.60 -2.99
CA PHE A 182 -31.54 -26.89 -2.00
C PHE A 182 -30.66 -26.51 -0.81
N SER A 183 -30.55 -25.21 -0.52
CA SER A 183 -29.60 -24.71 0.48
C SER A 183 -30.23 -23.64 1.36
N ASN A 184 -30.01 -23.74 2.68
CA ASN A 184 -30.31 -22.63 3.59
C ASN A 184 -29.39 -21.42 3.38
N SER A 185 -28.19 -21.63 2.81
CA SER A 185 -27.22 -20.57 2.53
C SER A 185 -27.21 -20.20 1.06
N GLY A 186 -27.34 -18.91 0.76
CA GLY A 186 -27.21 -18.39 -0.59
C GLY A 186 -25.87 -18.72 -1.23
N ASN A 187 -24.77 -18.37 -0.56
CA ASN A 187 -23.42 -18.57 -1.09
C ASN A 187 -23.12 -20.05 -1.36
N PHE A 188 -23.49 -20.95 -0.45
CA PHE A 188 -23.24 -22.37 -0.64
C PHE A 188 -24.07 -23.00 -1.77
N THR A 189 -25.14 -22.34 -2.22
CA THR A 189 -25.86 -22.77 -3.42
C THR A 189 -24.94 -22.71 -4.65
N THR A 190 -24.22 -21.58 -4.82
CA THR A 190 -23.26 -21.36 -5.92
C THR A 190 -21.98 -22.19 -5.73
N THR A 191 -21.47 -22.25 -4.50
CA THR A 191 -20.25 -23.02 -4.19
C THR A 191 -20.47 -24.50 -4.49
N ILE A 192 -21.56 -25.10 -4.01
CA ILE A 192 -21.85 -26.52 -4.26
C ILE A 192 -21.98 -26.80 -5.76
N ALA A 193 -22.67 -25.94 -6.52
CA ALA A 193 -22.75 -26.08 -7.98
C ALA A 193 -21.35 -26.13 -8.64
N THR A 194 -20.42 -25.30 -8.16
CA THR A 194 -19.03 -25.28 -8.64
C THR A 194 -18.27 -26.55 -8.26
N TYR A 195 -18.42 -27.05 -7.03
CA TYR A 195 -17.83 -28.31 -6.57
C TYR A 195 -18.33 -29.50 -7.39
N LEU A 196 -19.64 -29.55 -7.66
CA LEU A 196 -20.25 -30.58 -8.49
C LEU A 196 -19.73 -30.53 -9.93
N ARG A 197 -19.63 -29.33 -10.52
CA ARG A 197 -19.08 -29.12 -11.86
C ARG A 197 -17.67 -29.70 -11.97
N MET A 198 -16.79 -29.44 -11.01
CA MET A 198 -15.43 -29.99 -11.01
C MET A 198 -15.41 -31.53 -11.05
N ALA A 199 -16.38 -32.19 -10.40
CA ALA A 199 -16.51 -33.64 -10.40
C ALA A 199 -17.31 -34.22 -11.59
N GLY A 200 -17.73 -33.39 -12.55
CA GLY A 200 -18.47 -33.84 -13.74
C GLY A 200 -20.00 -33.84 -13.59
N TRP A 201 -20.54 -33.25 -12.52
CA TRP A 201 -21.99 -33.17 -12.26
C TRP A 201 -22.50 -31.76 -12.52
N GLY A 202 -23.50 -31.62 -13.39
CA GLY A 202 -24.18 -30.35 -13.61
C GLY A 202 -25.45 -30.23 -12.77
N THR A 203 -26.02 -29.04 -12.76
CA THR A 203 -27.22 -28.72 -11.97
C THR A 203 -28.47 -28.61 -12.82
N THR A 204 -29.63 -28.84 -12.20
CA THR A 204 -30.96 -28.58 -12.77
C THR A 204 -31.51 -27.27 -12.21
N THR A 205 -32.14 -27.33 -11.04
CA THR A 205 -32.71 -26.20 -10.34
C THR A 205 -32.01 -26.04 -8.99
N SER A 206 -31.54 -24.83 -8.74
CA SER A 206 -30.81 -24.43 -7.53
C SER A 206 -31.65 -23.41 -6.75
N ILE A 207 -31.94 -23.73 -5.49
CA ILE A 207 -32.81 -22.93 -4.63
C ILE A 207 -32.05 -22.53 -3.37
N SER A 208 -31.85 -21.22 -3.19
CA SER A 208 -31.54 -20.65 -1.89
C SER A 208 -32.87 -20.45 -1.15
N CYS A 209 -33.21 -21.35 -0.22
CA CYS A 209 -34.46 -21.25 0.53
C CYS A 209 -34.43 -20.15 1.59
N GLY A 210 -33.23 -19.77 2.00
CA GLY A 210 -32.94 -18.74 2.99
C GLY A 210 -32.92 -19.24 4.42
N LYS A 211 -32.73 -18.30 5.34
CA LYS A 211 -32.35 -18.59 6.75
C LYS A 211 -33.00 -17.69 7.80
N ASP A 212 -33.99 -16.92 7.41
CA ASP A 212 -34.86 -16.34 8.43
C ASP A 212 -35.64 -17.46 9.15
N VAL A 213 -36.16 -17.17 10.35
CA VAL A 213 -36.79 -18.16 11.24
C VAL A 213 -37.90 -18.97 10.54
N TYR A 214 -38.58 -18.36 9.56
CA TYR A 214 -39.60 -19.01 8.74
C TYR A 214 -39.07 -19.22 7.33
N ILE A 215 -38.90 -20.49 6.93
CA ILE A 215 -38.58 -20.85 5.55
C ILE A 215 -39.90 -21.01 4.80
N HIS A 216 -40.14 -20.15 3.81
CA HIS A 216 -41.41 -20.15 3.09
C HIS A 216 -41.56 -21.32 2.11
N PHE A 217 -40.52 -21.69 1.37
CA PHE A 217 -40.51 -22.88 0.53
C PHE A 217 -39.48 -23.85 1.11
N ALA A 218 -39.95 -24.84 1.88
CA ALA A 218 -39.11 -25.64 2.76
C ALA A 218 -38.79 -27.03 2.16
N ALA A 219 -38.05 -27.83 2.93
CA ALA A 219 -37.57 -29.13 2.49
C ALA A 219 -38.69 -30.12 2.06
N PRO A 220 -39.88 -30.17 2.71
CA PRO A 220 -40.98 -31.02 2.25
C PRO A 220 -41.53 -30.63 0.87
N GLU A 221 -41.73 -29.33 0.61
CA GLU A 221 -42.17 -28.84 -0.70
C GLU A 221 -41.11 -29.11 -1.78
N PHE A 222 -39.83 -28.92 -1.44
CA PHE A 222 -38.72 -29.26 -2.33
C PHE A 222 -38.67 -30.77 -2.64
N ALA A 223 -38.79 -31.64 -1.63
CA ALA A 223 -38.74 -33.09 -1.82
C ALA A 223 -39.88 -33.60 -2.71
N PHE A 224 -41.09 -33.03 -2.54
CA PHE A 224 -42.22 -33.30 -3.42
C PHE A 224 -41.95 -32.84 -4.86
N ALA A 225 -41.53 -31.58 -5.05
CA ALA A 225 -41.23 -31.03 -6.36
C ALA A 225 -40.06 -31.77 -7.07
N LEU A 226 -39.06 -32.21 -6.31
CA LEU A 226 -37.93 -33.03 -6.79
C LEU A 226 -38.40 -34.37 -7.34
N SER A 227 -39.31 -35.03 -6.61
CA SER A 227 -39.88 -36.33 -7.01
C SER A 227 -40.53 -36.24 -8.41
N ASN A 228 -41.17 -35.11 -8.70
CA ASN A 228 -41.89 -34.85 -9.94
C ASN A 228 -41.06 -34.18 -11.06
N ASP A 229 -39.79 -33.83 -10.82
CA ASP A 229 -38.92 -33.26 -11.87
C ASP A 229 -38.13 -34.35 -12.59
N ALA A 230 -38.56 -34.72 -13.80
CA ALA A 230 -37.87 -35.74 -14.61
C ALA A 230 -36.42 -35.38 -14.98
N ARG A 231 -36.04 -34.09 -14.94
CA ARG A 231 -34.67 -33.63 -15.24
C ARG A 231 -33.70 -33.92 -14.11
N SER A 232 -34.20 -33.93 -12.87
CA SER A 232 -33.42 -34.09 -11.65
C SER A 232 -33.36 -35.56 -11.24
N LYS A 233 -32.15 -36.15 -11.26
CA LYS A 233 -31.90 -37.54 -10.88
C LYS A 233 -31.58 -37.69 -9.38
N ALA A 234 -30.93 -36.69 -8.80
CA ALA A 234 -30.60 -36.62 -7.38
C ALA A 234 -30.60 -35.16 -6.91
N ALA A 235 -30.45 -34.95 -5.60
CA ALA A 235 -30.30 -33.61 -5.04
C ALA A 235 -29.19 -33.52 -3.99
N VAL A 236 -28.67 -32.30 -3.82
CA VAL A 236 -27.81 -31.93 -2.70
C VAL A 236 -28.55 -30.96 -1.80
N LEU A 237 -28.59 -31.27 -0.50
CA LEU A 237 -29.14 -30.41 0.53
C LEU A 237 -28.03 -29.82 1.38
N TYR A 238 -27.98 -28.50 1.54
CA TYR A 238 -27.12 -27.84 2.53
C TYR A 238 -27.97 -27.34 3.70
N VAL A 239 -27.75 -27.94 4.85
CA VAL A 239 -28.65 -27.85 6.01
C VAL A 239 -27.92 -27.28 7.21
N GLU A 240 -28.56 -26.30 7.83
CA GLU A 240 -28.10 -25.67 9.07
C GLU A 240 -29.02 -26.00 10.27
N PRO A 241 -28.53 -25.83 11.51
CA PRO A 241 -29.35 -26.01 12.72
C PRO A 241 -30.52 -25.02 12.80
N GLY A 242 -31.63 -25.48 13.39
CA GLY A 242 -32.88 -24.73 13.56
C GLY A 242 -34.03 -25.26 12.69
N GLY A 243 -35.20 -25.46 13.28
CA GLY A 243 -36.43 -25.88 12.61
C GLY A 243 -36.51 -27.38 12.30
N TYR A 244 -37.72 -27.85 11.97
CA TYR A 244 -38.03 -29.28 11.78
C TYR A 244 -38.34 -29.64 10.31
N TYR A 245 -38.10 -28.75 9.36
CA TYR A 245 -38.49 -28.94 7.96
C TYR A 245 -37.86 -30.19 7.33
N GLU A 246 -36.59 -30.48 7.63
CA GLU A 246 -35.88 -31.64 7.10
C GLU A 246 -36.38 -32.96 7.70
N LEU A 247 -36.93 -32.95 8.92
CA LEU A 247 -37.53 -34.13 9.54
C LEU A 247 -38.76 -34.59 8.76
N ASP A 248 -39.61 -33.64 8.36
CA ASP A 248 -40.86 -33.90 7.63
C ASP A 248 -40.66 -34.17 6.13
N ALA A 249 -39.44 -33.98 5.61
CA ALA A 249 -39.14 -34.21 4.21
C ALA A 249 -39.08 -35.72 3.87
N ASN A 250 -39.78 -36.11 2.80
CA ASN A 250 -39.78 -37.48 2.27
C ASN A 250 -39.19 -37.51 0.86
N PHE A 251 -38.02 -38.12 0.70
CA PHE A 251 -37.29 -38.18 -0.56
C PHE A 251 -37.52 -39.52 -1.26
N THR A 252 -37.97 -39.45 -2.52
CA THR A 252 -38.12 -40.63 -3.40
C THR A 252 -36.93 -40.81 -4.36
N LYS A 253 -36.06 -39.80 -4.44
CA LYS A 253 -34.84 -39.79 -5.24
C LYS A 253 -33.61 -39.68 -4.34
N PRO A 254 -32.42 -40.11 -4.80
CA PRO A 254 -31.21 -40.04 -4.01
C PRO A 254 -30.84 -38.62 -3.57
N VAL A 255 -30.37 -38.48 -2.33
CA VAL A 255 -29.98 -37.18 -1.75
C VAL A 255 -28.62 -37.25 -1.04
N VAL A 256 -27.77 -36.26 -1.27
CA VAL A 256 -26.62 -35.98 -0.39
C VAL A 256 -26.97 -34.81 0.53
N ALA A 257 -27.03 -35.06 1.83
CA ALA A 257 -27.27 -34.02 2.82
C ALA A 257 -25.95 -33.58 3.45
N CYS A 258 -25.65 -32.29 3.39
CA CYS A 258 -24.54 -31.67 4.10
C CYS A 258 -25.07 -30.92 5.32
N VAL A 259 -24.87 -31.48 6.51
CA VAL A 259 -25.29 -30.86 7.77
C VAL A 259 -24.08 -30.20 8.42
N VAL A 260 -24.18 -28.91 8.69
CA VAL A 260 -23.08 -28.12 9.28
C VAL A 260 -23.47 -27.55 10.65
N GLY A 261 -22.53 -26.88 11.31
CA GLY A 261 -22.84 -26.05 12.47
C GLY A 261 -22.85 -26.78 13.81
N ARG A 262 -22.23 -27.97 13.93
CA ARG A 262 -22.01 -28.67 15.21
C ARG A 262 -21.42 -27.78 16.30
N TRP A 263 -20.57 -26.82 15.95
CA TRP A 263 -19.95 -25.89 16.91
C TRP A 263 -20.96 -24.94 17.58
N LYS A 264 -22.14 -24.72 16.98
CA LYS A 264 -23.16 -23.80 17.52
C LYS A 264 -23.74 -24.28 18.84
N SER A 265 -23.75 -25.60 19.11
CA SER A 265 -24.18 -26.14 20.40
C SER A 265 -23.27 -25.76 21.57
N LYS A 266 -22.06 -25.23 21.30
CA LYS A 266 -21.08 -24.78 22.30
C LYS A 266 -21.17 -23.28 22.60
N LEU A 267 -22.06 -22.54 21.95
CA LEU A 267 -22.18 -21.08 22.07
C LEU A 267 -23.42 -20.66 22.84
N THR A 268 -23.27 -19.66 23.70
CA THR A 268 -24.35 -19.04 24.49
C THR A 268 -24.97 -17.81 23.82
N ARG A 269 -24.48 -17.39 22.65
CA ARG A 269 -24.96 -16.24 21.86
C ARG A 269 -25.30 -16.63 20.43
N ALA A 270 -26.36 -16.04 19.89
CA ALA A 270 -26.73 -16.19 18.48
C ALA A 270 -25.66 -15.62 17.55
N VAL A 271 -25.23 -16.41 16.56
CA VAL A 271 -24.20 -16.05 15.59
C VAL A 271 -24.82 -15.78 14.21
N GLY A 272 -24.76 -14.52 13.80
CA GLY A 272 -25.01 -14.01 12.44
C GLY A 272 -26.46 -14.12 11.95
N HIS A 273 -26.96 -15.33 11.75
CA HIS A 273 -28.17 -15.59 11.00
C HIS A 273 -29.36 -15.87 11.92
N ALA A 274 -30.45 -15.13 11.72
CA ALA A 274 -31.57 -15.02 12.66
C ALA A 274 -32.32 -16.33 12.98
N GLY A 275 -32.23 -17.38 12.14
CA GLY A 275 -32.89 -18.68 12.36
C GLY A 275 -32.13 -19.70 13.22
N ALA A 276 -30.85 -19.46 13.55
CA ALA A 276 -29.99 -20.47 14.20
C ALA A 276 -30.06 -20.47 15.75
N MET A 277 -31.27 -20.37 16.32
CA MET A 277 -31.49 -20.61 17.74
C MET A 277 -31.78 -22.11 17.94
N ALA A 278 -30.74 -22.93 18.07
CA ALA A 278 -30.91 -24.32 18.49
C ALA A 278 -31.23 -24.31 19.99
N GLY A 279 -32.45 -24.68 20.34
CA GLY A 279 -32.92 -24.76 21.73
C GLY A 279 -33.63 -26.08 22.07
N GLY A 280 -33.85 -26.94 21.07
CA GLY A 280 -34.52 -28.24 21.20
C GLY A 280 -33.84 -29.34 20.36
N ALA A 281 -34.59 -30.39 20.01
CA ALA A 281 -34.09 -31.52 19.20
C ALA A 281 -33.98 -31.19 17.69
N ASP A 282 -33.55 -29.98 17.35
CA ASP A 282 -33.40 -29.44 15.98
C ASP A 282 -31.98 -28.90 15.69
N ASP A 283 -31.02 -29.35 16.50
CA ASP A 283 -29.60 -29.06 16.34
C ASP A 283 -28.96 -29.87 15.19
N ALA A 284 -27.67 -29.61 14.93
CA ALA A 284 -26.94 -30.31 13.86
C ALA A 284 -26.96 -31.83 14.04
N LEU A 285 -26.73 -32.34 15.25
CA LEU A 285 -26.66 -33.78 15.53
C LEU A 285 -28.02 -34.46 15.35
N SER A 286 -29.10 -33.80 15.76
CA SER A 286 -30.47 -34.30 15.55
C SER A 286 -30.78 -34.41 14.05
N LYS A 287 -30.46 -33.37 13.27
CA LYS A 287 -30.63 -33.37 11.81
C LYS A 287 -29.77 -34.43 11.11
N GLU A 288 -28.53 -34.61 11.55
CA GLU A 288 -27.67 -35.71 11.09
C GLU A 288 -28.36 -37.07 11.33
N GLY A 289 -28.91 -37.29 12.52
CA GLY A 289 -29.69 -38.49 12.85
C GLY A 289 -30.88 -38.71 11.91
N TRP A 290 -31.66 -37.66 11.62
CA TRP A 290 -32.82 -37.74 10.73
C TRP A 290 -32.42 -38.17 9.30
N PHE A 291 -31.32 -37.62 8.78
CA PHE A 291 -30.83 -38.01 7.45
C PHE A 291 -30.22 -39.41 7.43
N MET A 292 -29.48 -39.81 8.47
CA MET A 292 -28.96 -41.17 8.60
C MET A 292 -30.10 -42.21 8.59
N GLU A 293 -31.18 -41.96 9.32
CA GLU A 293 -32.37 -42.82 9.32
C GLU A 293 -33.04 -42.87 7.93
N LYS A 294 -33.27 -41.71 7.29
CA LYS A 294 -33.87 -41.64 5.94
C LYS A 294 -33.05 -42.39 4.90
N PHE A 295 -31.72 -42.31 4.98
CA PHE A 295 -30.82 -42.97 4.04
C PHE A 295 -30.51 -44.42 4.41
N GLY A 296 -30.82 -44.85 5.64
CA GLY A 296 -30.51 -46.19 6.13
C GLY A 296 -29.01 -46.44 6.29
N VAL A 297 -28.28 -45.44 6.78
CA VAL A 297 -26.83 -45.50 7.03
C VAL A 297 -26.54 -45.25 8.51
N ASP A 298 -25.40 -45.73 9.01
CA ASP A 298 -25.01 -45.65 10.42
C ASP A 298 -23.86 -44.64 10.69
N GLY A 299 -23.43 -43.92 9.66
CA GLY A 299 -22.29 -43.02 9.75
C GLY A 299 -22.28 -41.91 8.70
N ILE A 300 -21.26 -41.06 8.80
CA ILE A 300 -21.02 -39.91 7.93
C ILE A 300 -20.01 -40.30 6.85
N PHE A 301 -20.28 -39.88 5.62
CA PHE A 301 -19.38 -40.06 4.51
C PHE A 301 -18.13 -39.16 4.65
N THR A 302 -16.95 -39.76 4.55
CA THR A 302 -15.71 -39.07 4.16
C THR A 302 -15.08 -39.79 2.97
N PRO A 303 -14.23 -39.12 2.16
CA PRO A 303 -13.52 -39.78 1.07
C PRO A 303 -12.70 -41.01 1.50
N GLU A 304 -12.17 -40.99 2.72
CA GLU A 304 -11.35 -42.06 3.31
C GLU A 304 -12.21 -43.19 3.87
N HIS A 305 -13.40 -42.86 4.37
CA HIS A 305 -14.37 -43.78 4.96
C HIS A 305 -15.76 -43.55 4.37
N PRO A 306 -16.02 -44.04 3.14
CA PRO A 306 -17.26 -43.77 2.44
C PRO A 306 -18.42 -44.57 3.06
N VAL A 307 -19.41 -43.86 3.61
CA VAL A 307 -20.65 -44.42 4.16
C VAL A 307 -21.84 -43.85 3.41
N PHE A 308 -22.56 -44.67 2.65
CA PHE A 308 -23.67 -44.25 1.79
C PHE A 308 -24.60 -45.43 1.45
N SER A 309 -25.77 -45.13 0.87
CA SER A 309 -26.68 -46.12 0.28
C SER A 309 -27.23 -45.60 -1.05
N ALA A 310 -28.02 -46.43 -1.76
CA ALA A 310 -28.75 -45.98 -2.95
C ALA A 310 -29.71 -44.80 -2.66
N LYS A 311 -30.15 -44.63 -1.42
CA LYS A 311 -31.03 -43.52 -1.02
C LYS A 311 -30.27 -42.21 -0.78
N GLY A 312 -28.98 -42.28 -0.41
CA GLY A 312 -28.24 -41.07 -0.09
C GLY A 312 -27.01 -41.25 0.78
N ALA A 313 -26.42 -40.11 1.14
CA ALA A 313 -25.28 -40.00 2.04
C ALA A 313 -25.36 -38.72 2.89
N LEU A 314 -24.85 -38.80 4.11
CA LEU A 314 -24.68 -37.65 5.00
C LEU A 314 -23.22 -37.20 4.98
N VAL A 315 -22.95 -35.92 4.76
CA VAL A 315 -21.63 -35.30 4.91
C VAL A 315 -21.70 -34.13 5.89
N THR A 316 -20.57 -33.76 6.49
CA THR A 316 -20.46 -32.57 7.36
C THR A 316 -19.49 -31.52 6.82
N ASN A 317 -18.86 -31.81 5.68
CA ASN A 317 -17.98 -30.92 4.95
C ASN A 317 -18.45 -30.83 3.49
N ILE A 318 -18.67 -29.61 3.00
CA ILE A 318 -19.10 -29.37 1.62
C ILE A 318 -18.12 -29.93 0.58
N ALA A 319 -16.82 -30.00 0.92
CA ALA A 319 -15.82 -30.53 0.02
C ALA A 319 -15.98 -32.03 -0.26
N HIS A 320 -16.70 -32.76 0.61
CA HIS A 320 -16.97 -34.18 0.44
C HIS A 320 -18.21 -34.46 -0.42
N ILE A 321 -19.05 -33.44 -0.68
CA ILE A 321 -20.29 -33.58 -1.46
C ILE A 321 -20.05 -34.24 -2.83
N PRO A 322 -19.05 -33.82 -3.63
CA PRO A 322 -18.89 -34.41 -4.97
C PRO A 322 -18.53 -35.89 -4.94
N ALA A 323 -17.69 -36.31 -3.99
CA ALA A 323 -17.32 -37.71 -3.80
C ALA A 323 -18.53 -38.53 -3.30
N ALA A 324 -19.25 -38.02 -2.30
CA ALA A 324 -20.46 -38.67 -1.76
C ALA A 324 -21.54 -38.82 -2.84
N LEU A 325 -21.79 -37.77 -3.62
CA LEU A 325 -22.76 -37.80 -4.71
C LEU A 325 -22.34 -38.79 -5.78
N THR A 326 -21.07 -38.79 -6.19
CA THR A 326 -20.56 -39.72 -7.20
C THR A 326 -20.73 -41.18 -6.75
N ALA A 327 -20.47 -41.47 -5.47
CA ALA A 327 -20.67 -42.80 -4.90
C ALA A 327 -22.16 -43.22 -4.89
N VAL A 328 -23.04 -42.36 -4.37
CA VAL A 328 -24.51 -42.59 -4.34
C VAL A 328 -25.07 -42.77 -5.76
N MET A 329 -24.64 -41.94 -6.70
CA MET A 329 -25.09 -42.03 -8.10
C MET A 329 -24.56 -43.29 -8.78
N GLY A 330 -23.33 -43.71 -8.47
CA GLY A 330 -22.76 -44.98 -8.91
C GLY A 330 -23.58 -46.19 -8.46
N GLU A 331 -24.03 -46.20 -7.20
CA GLU A 331 -24.94 -47.23 -6.66
C GLU A 331 -26.28 -47.30 -7.41
N ASN A 332 -26.73 -46.15 -7.92
CA ASN A 332 -27.93 -46.05 -8.76
C ASN A 332 -27.63 -46.21 -10.27
N ALA A 333 -26.47 -46.76 -10.64
CA ALA A 333 -26.01 -46.97 -12.01
C ALA A 333 -26.03 -45.71 -12.89
N CYS A 334 -25.84 -44.53 -12.30
CA CYS A 334 -25.77 -43.26 -13.02
C CYS A 334 -24.33 -42.75 -13.09
N ARG A 335 -23.88 -42.40 -14.30
CA ARG A 335 -22.57 -41.77 -14.54
C ARG A 335 -22.66 -40.25 -14.45
N PRO A 336 -21.53 -39.55 -14.20
CA PRO A 336 -21.44 -38.09 -14.29
C PRO A 336 -21.97 -37.55 -15.61
N ASP A 337 -22.52 -36.34 -15.59
CA ASP A 337 -23.12 -35.68 -16.76
C ASP A 337 -22.06 -35.30 -17.81
N PHE A 338 -20.83 -35.03 -17.38
CA PHE A 338 -19.68 -34.70 -18.23
C PHE A 338 -18.36 -35.12 -17.56
N ALA A 339 -17.24 -34.99 -18.29
CA ALA A 339 -15.92 -35.33 -17.75
C ALA A 339 -15.53 -34.38 -16.60
N SER A 340 -14.83 -34.91 -15.59
CA SER A 340 -14.31 -34.12 -14.47
C SER A 340 -13.31 -33.07 -14.97
N GLU A 341 -13.42 -31.85 -14.43
CA GLU A 341 -12.52 -30.72 -14.71
C GLU A 341 -11.44 -30.55 -13.63
N GLY A 342 -11.36 -31.49 -12.68
CA GLY A 342 -10.38 -31.52 -11.60
C GLY A 342 -10.99 -31.32 -10.22
N ASN A 343 -10.28 -30.60 -9.35
CA ASN A 343 -10.70 -30.29 -7.99
C ASN A 343 -10.41 -28.81 -7.65
N LEU A 344 -10.96 -28.36 -6.52
CA LEU A 344 -10.78 -27.02 -5.96
C LEU A 344 -9.65 -26.98 -4.92
N ALA A 345 -8.64 -27.86 -5.03
CA ALA A 345 -7.46 -27.77 -4.19
C ALA A 345 -6.73 -26.43 -4.44
N LEU A 346 -6.10 -25.89 -3.40
CA LEU A 346 -5.28 -24.69 -3.52
C LEU A 346 -4.11 -24.97 -4.49
N LYS A 347 -4.00 -24.13 -5.52
CA LYS A 347 -3.04 -24.24 -6.62
C LYS A 347 -2.27 -22.93 -6.71
N PRO A 348 -1.26 -22.70 -5.85
CA PRO A 348 -0.54 -21.44 -5.82
C PRO A 348 0.24 -21.24 -7.12
N TRP A 349 0.06 -20.09 -7.79
CA TRP A 349 0.84 -19.71 -8.99
C TRP A 349 2.15 -18.99 -8.64
N PHE A 350 2.27 -18.55 -7.39
CA PHE A 350 3.43 -17.85 -6.87
C PHE A 350 3.79 -18.39 -5.49
N GLY A 351 5.08 -18.46 -5.21
CA GLY A 351 5.62 -18.85 -3.92
C GLY A 351 6.77 -17.93 -3.55
N ALA A 352 6.78 -17.44 -2.32
CA ALA A 352 7.86 -16.64 -1.78
C ALA A 352 8.10 -17.07 -0.33
N SER A 353 9.13 -17.89 -0.12
CA SER A 353 9.53 -18.32 1.22
C SER A 353 10.40 -17.28 1.93
N HIS A 354 10.87 -16.24 1.22
CA HIS A 354 11.79 -15.22 1.75
C HIS A 354 13.01 -15.81 2.47
N GLY A 355 13.50 -16.97 2.02
CA GLY A 355 14.63 -17.68 2.62
C GLY A 355 14.29 -18.58 3.81
N LEU A 356 13.01 -18.69 4.17
CA LEU A 356 12.54 -19.64 5.19
C LEU A 356 12.47 -21.06 4.61
N SER A 357 12.91 -22.05 5.38
CA SER A 357 12.70 -23.46 5.07
C SER A 357 11.38 -23.91 5.70
N LEU A 358 10.39 -24.27 4.88
CA LEU A 358 9.06 -24.67 5.32
C LEU A 358 8.93 -26.20 5.36
N PRO A 359 8.19 -26.78 6.34
CA PRO A 359 7.84 -28.20 6.32
C PRO A 359 7.07 -28.58 5.04
N PRO A 360 7.21 -29.82 4.51
CA PRO A 360 6.55 -30.23 3.26
C PRO A 360 5.02 -30.09 3.26
N GLU A 361 4.38 -30.14 4.43
CA GLU A 361 2.93 -29.98 4.57
C GLU A 361 2.48 -28.52 4.42
N LEU A 362 3.41 -27.56 4.57
CA LEU A 362 3.19 -26.12 4.46
C LEU A 362 3.83 -25.51 3.21
N ASP A 363 4.82 -26.19 2.62
CA ASP A 363 5.48 -25.81 1.38
C ASP A 363 4.69 -26.31 0.16
N LEU A 364 3.53 -25.69 -0.07
CA LEU A 364 2.68 -26.05 -1.19
C LEU A 364 3.42 -25.80 -2.51
N PRO A 365 3.52 -26.81 -3.41
CA PRO A 365 4.23 -26.63 -4.66
C PRO A 365 3.53 -25.59 -5.51
N VAL A 366 4.31 -24.62 -6.01
CA VAL A 366 3.85 -23.68 -7.03
C VAL A 366 3.53 -24.47 -8.29
N VAL A 367 2.33 -24.26 -8.83
CA VAL A 367 1.88 -24.87 -10.08
C VAL A 367 1.83 -23.82 -11.19
N GLU A 368 1.93 -24.29 -12.43
CA GLU A 368 1.79 -23.39 -13.58
C GLU A 368 0.39 -22.76 -13.59
N ALA A 369 0.35 -21.44 -13.80
CA ALA A 369 -0.91 -20.74 -13.97
C ALA A 369 -1.63 -21.22 -15.24
N GLY A 370 -2.96 -21.21 -15.23
CA GLY A 370 -3.72 -21.49 -16.44
C GLY A 370 -3.62 -20.32 -17.43
N ALA A 371 -3.73 -20.61 -18.73
CA ALA A 371 -3.84 -19.57 -19.74
C ALA A 371 -5.09 -18.69 -19.50
N PRO A 372 -5.00 -17.36 -19.68
CA PRO A 372 -3.87 -16.59 -20.22
C PRO A 372 -2.84 -16.11 -19.17
N TYR A 373 -3.00 -16.47 -17.90
CA TYR A 373 -2.20 -15.91 -16.81
C TYR A 373 -0.75 -16.36 -16.80
N ASN A 374 -0.45 -17.59 -17.25
CA ASN A 374 0.94 -18.05 -17.41
C ASN A 374 1.74 -17.16 -18.36
N GLU A 375 1.17 -16.80 -19.52
CA GLU A 375 1.80 -15.92 -20.49
C GLU A 375 2.09 -14.54 -19.89
N GLN A 376 1.15 -13.99 -19.12
CA GLN A 376 1.32 -12.70 -18.42
C GLN A 376 2.41 -12.77 -17.36
N ILE A 377 2.50 -13.86 -16.60
CA ILE A 377 3.54 -14.07 -15.59
C ILE A 377 4.92 -14.15 -16.25
N THR A 378 5.05 -14.90 -17.35
CA THR A 378 6.31 -14.98 -18.10
C THR A 378 6.74 -13.61 -18.61
N ALA A 379 5.83 -12.84 -19.20
CA ALA A 379 6.12 -11.48 -19.65
C ALA A 379 6.54 -10.56 -18.48
N LEU A 380 5.88 -10.67 -17.32
CA LEU A 380 6.21 -9.89 -16.12
C LEU A 380 7.56 -10.28 -15.50
N ASN A 381 7.96 -11.55 -15.63
CA ASN A 381 9.25 -12.04 -15.14
C ASN A 381 10.43 -11.57 -16.00
N LEU A 382 10.19 -11.21 -17.26
CA LEU A 382 11.19 -10.55 -18.12
C LEU A 382 11.41 -9.07 -17.76
N GLN A 383 10.53 -8.46 -16.97
CA GLN A 383 10.67 -7.07 -16.55
C GLN A 383 11.61 -6.95 -15.34
N ILE A 384 12.64 -6.10 -15.47
CA ILE A 384 13.52 -5.71 -14.37
C ILE A 384 13.02 -4.40 -13.70
N GLY A 385 13.19 -4.32 -12.39
CA GLY A 385 12.83 -3.13 -11.62
C GLY A 385 11.33 -3.02 -11.29
N ALA A 386 11.04 -2.08 -10.41
CA ALA A 386 9.69 -1.75 -9.96
C ALA A 386 8.93 -0.90 -11.00
N VAL A 387 7.63 -1.16 -11.12
CA VAL A 387 6.70 -0.30 -11.88
C VAL A 387 5.60 0.16 -10.92
N PRO A 388 5.83 1.22 -10.14
CA PRO A 388 4.83 1.69 -9.17
C PRO A 388 3.65 2.37 -9.88
N PRO A 389 2.41 2.21 -9.37
CA PRO A 389 1.25 2.88 -9.96
C PRO A 389 1.34 4.40 -9.76
N ARG A 390 1.10 5.17 -10.83
CA ARG A 390 1.17 6.64 -10.77
C ARG A 390 -0.01 7.25 -10.01
N GLN A 391 0.26 8.24 -9.15
CA GLN A 391 -0.69 8.98 -8.32
C GLN A 391 -0.26 10.45 -8.10
N THR A 392 -1.15 11.28 -7.55
CA THR A 392 -0.78 12.64 -7.11
C THR A 392 0.11 12.59 -5.87
N LEU A 393 1.19 13.37 -5.85
CA LEU A 393 2.15 13.42 -4.72
C LEU A 393 2.16 14.76 -3.97
N LYS A 394 1.11 15.59 -4.14
CA LYS A 394 0.90 16.75 -3.27
C LYS A 394 0.65 16.25 -1.85
N ASP A 395 1.55 16.57 -0.93
CA ASP A 395 1.51 16.13 0.48
C ASP A 395 1.53 14.60 0.68
N ALA A 396 1.92 13.86 -0.36
CA ALA A 396 2.03 12.40 -0.35
C ALA A 396 3.39 11.97 -0.92
N SER A 397 3.85 10.78 -0.54
CA SER A 397 5.17 10.28 -0.93
C SER A 397 5.25 8.77 -0.76
N GLY A 398 5.91 8.10 -1.71
CA GLY A 398 6.42 6.74 -1.58
C GLY A 398 7.84 6.67 -1.01
N ALA A 399 8.56 7.80 -0.94
CA ALA A 399 9.90 7.93 -0.38
C ALA A 399 9.88 8.15 1.14
N SER A 400 9.48 9.34 1.58
CA SER A 400 9.35 9.66 3.01
C SER A 400 7.94 9.47 3.55
N GLN A 401 7.86 9.14 4.85
CA GLN A 401 6.61 9.02 5.60
C GLN A 401 6.79 9.66 6.98
N MET A 402 5.77 10.39 7.44
CA MET A 402 5.70 10.87 8.83
C MET A 402 4.78 9.95 9.64
N ASP A 403 5.28 9.35 10.72
CA ASP A 403 4.44 8.61 11.66
C ASP A 403 3.54 9.59 12.43
N SER A 404 2.22 9.46 12.28
CA SER A 404 1.25 10.36 12.95
C SER A 404 1.29 10.31 14.49
N ARG A 405 1.73 9.20 15.09
CA ARG A 405 1.80 9.00 16.54
C ARG A 405 3.12 9.47 17.11
N THR A 406 4.22 9.01 16.53
CA THR A 406 5.56 9.31 17.03
C THR A 406 6.11 10.61 16.46
N GLN A 407 5.60 11.09 15.32
CA GLN A 407 6.12 12.24 14.59
C GLN A 407 7.59 12.06 14.17
N VAL A 408 8.07 10.81 14.14
CA VAL A 408 9.36 10.44 13.58
C VAL A 408 9.16 10.18 12.09
N THR A 409 9.96 10.85 11.27
CA THR A 409 9.97 10.62 9.82
C THR A 409 10.76 9.36 9.51
N SER A 410 10.37 8.64 8.46
CA SER A 410 11.16 7.60 7.82
C SER A 410 11.37 7.88 6.34
N LEU A 411 12.39 7.28 5.76
CA LEU A 411 12.70 7.25 4.34
C LEU A 411 12.83 5.78 3.92
N TYR A 412 11.97 5.32 3.01
CA TYR A 412 11.87 3.91 2.58
C TYR A 412 11.82 2.91 3.76
N GLY A 413 11.12 3.28 4.83
CA GLY A 413 10.96 2.45 6.03
C GLY A 413 12.07 2.56 7.07
N VAL A 414 13.19 3.24 6.77
CA VAL A 414 14.25 3.55 7.74
C VAL A 414 13.92 4.83 8.46
N SER A 415 13.80 4.81 9.79
CA SER A 415 13.52 6.02 10.57
C SER A 415 14.70 7.01 10.49
N MET A 416 14.46 8.32 10.63
CA MET A 416 15.56 9.30 10.70
C MET A 416 16.47 9.06 11.91
N LEU A 417 15.99 8.36 12.94
CA LEU A 417 16.79 7.96 14.10
C LEU A 417 17.77 6.81 13.75
N ASP A 418 17.33 5.86 12.92
CA ASP A 418 18.20 4.80 12.40
C ASP A 418 19.18 5.36 11.37
N ALA A 419 18.71 6.24 10.48
CA ALA A 419 19.55 6.92 9.50
C ALA A 419 20.66 7.77 10.13
N ALA A 420 20.43 8.32 11.33
CA ALA A 420 21.43 9.04 12.15
C ALA A 420 22.63 8.18 12.56
N GLN A 421 22.51 6.86 12.49
CA GLN A 421 23.59 5.93 12.80
C GLN A 421 24.35 5.49 11.53
N TYR A 422 23.94 5.96 10.35
CA TYR A 422 24.55 5.60 9.08
C TYR A 422 25.55 6.66 8.62
N PRO A 423 26.68 6.24 8.02
CA PRO A 423 27.58 7.17 7.37
C PRO A 423 26.92 7.80 6.12
N LEU A 424 27.48 8.90 5.62
CA LEU A 424 26.94 9.64 4.48
C LEU A 424 26.72 8.75 3.25
N GLU A 425 27.66 7.84 2.98
CA GLU A 425 27.62 6.90 1.85
C GLU A 425 26.40 5.96 1.95
N ALA A 426 26.11 5.47 3.15
CA ALA A 426 24.94 4.61 3.37
C ALA A 426 23.64 5.41 3.26
N ASN A 427 23.63 6.69 3.67
CA ASN A 427 22.48 7.58 3.47
C ASN A 427 22.28 7.96 1.98
N VAL A 428 23.34 8.05 1.17
CA VAL A 428 23.24 8.16 -0.29
C VAL A 428 22.57 6.91 -0.88
N SER A 429 23.02 5.72 -0.48
CA SER A 429 22.40 4.46 -0.90
C SER A 429 20.93 4.41 -0.47
N LEU A 430 20.61 4.76 0.77
CA LEU A 430 19.23 4.77 1.26
C LEU A 430 18.34 5.67 0.40
N ALA A 431 18.80 6.88 0.09
CA ALA A 431 18.03 7.86 -0.66
C ALA A 431 17.77 7.46 -2.12
N LEU A 432 18.74 6.82 -2.78
CA LEU A 432 18.66 6.51 -4.22
C LEU A 432 18.32 5.05 -4.53
N LEU A 433 18.55 4.13 -3.59
CA LEU A 433 18.44 2.68 -3.79
C LEU A 433 17.47 2.01 -2.82
N HIS A 434 16.83 2.80 -1.95
CA HIS A 434 15.81 2.39 -0.98
C HIS A 434 16.36 1.46 0.12
N GLU A 435 17.69 1.39 0.27
CA GLU A 435 18.37 0.63 1.32
C GLU A 435 19.79 1.17 1.57
N PRO A 436 20.33 1.06 2.79
CA PRO A 436 21.62 1.67 3.15
C PRO A 436 22.85 1.02 2.49
N GLY A 437 22.67 -0.09 1.78
CA GLY A 437 23.76 -0.81 1.10
C GLY A 437 24.74 -1.49 2.05
N GLY A 438 25.65 -2.26 1.46
CA GLY A 438 26.74 -2.95 2.14
C GLY A 438 28.08 -2.21 2.05
N GLU A 439 29.13 -2.88 2.52
CA GLU A 439 30.49 -2.31 2.51
C GLU A 439 31.02 -2.07 1.09
N ASN A 440 30.68 -2.95 0.14
CA ASN A 440 31.05 -2.76 -1.27
C ASN A 440 30.41 -1.50 -1.87
N ASP A 441 29.14 -1.26 -1.55
CA ASP A 441 28.39 -0.11 -2.05
C ASP A 441 29.01 1.20 -1.56
N ARG A 442 29.46 1.24 -0.30
CA ARG A 442 30.19 2.40 0.24
C ARG A 442 31.48 2.66 -0.51
N ARG A 443 32.25 1.62 -0.85
CA ARG A 443 33.50 1.76 -1.64
C ARG A 443 33.21 2.36 -3.02
N LEU A 444 32.15 1.91 -3.68
CA LEU A 444 31.70 2.41 -4.97
C LEU A 444 31.23 3.87 -4.89
N ILE A 445 30.38 4.20 -3.92
CA ILE A 445 29.88 5.56 -3.68
C ILE A 445 31.02 6.53 -3.37
N ASN A 446 32.02 6.09 -2.59
CA ASN A 446 33.19 6.89 -2.27
C ASN A 446 33.94 7.36 -3.52
N VAL A 447 34.17 6.45 -4.47
CA VAL A 447 34.84 6.81 -5.74
C VAL A 447 33.93 7.67 -6.61
N ALA A 448 32.65 7.31 -6.76
CA ALA A 448 31.73 8.02 -7.64
C ALA A 448 31.50 9.48 -7.23
N ILE A 449 31.25 9.73 -5.93
CA ILE A 449 31.08 11.09 -5.41
C ILE A 449 32.43 11.80 -5.31
N GLY A 450 33.48 11.11 -4.85
CA GLY A 450 34.82 11.67 -4.70
C GLY A 450 35.39 12.24 -6.00
N ALA A 451 35.14 11.55 -7.12
CA ALA A 451 35.55 12.01 -8.45
C ALA A 451 34.84 13.28 -8.92
N GLY A 452 33.73 13.67 -8.27
CA GLY A 452 32.94 14.88 -8.58
C GLY A 452 33.17 16.06 -7.63
N LEU A 453 33.96 15.89 -6.56
CA LEU A 453 34.17 16.93 -5.54
C LEU A 453 35.04 18.09 -6.04
N ASN A 454 36.17 17.76 -6.68
CA ASN A 454 37.12 18.78 -7.10
C ASN A 454 36.65 19.44 -8.41
N LEU A 455 36.17 20.68 -8.31
CA LEU A 455 35.67 21.47 -9.43
C LEU A 455 36.72 22.43 -10.01
N TYR A 456 38.02 22.19 -9.79
CA TYR A 456 39.08 23.02 -10.34
C TYR A 456 38.94 23.18 -11.87
N GLY A 457 38.89 24.43 -12.34
CA GLY A 457 38.69 24.75 -13.76
C GLY A 457 37.27 24.50 -14.30
N HIS A 458 36.32 24.01 -13.49
CA HIS A 458 34.96 23.73 -13.93
C HIS A 458 34.06 24.98 -13.84
N PRO A 459 33.20 25.28 -14.84
CA PRO A 459 32.35 26.48 -14.84
C PRO A 459 31.38 26.57 -13.65
N ALA A 460 30.95 25.44 -13.09
CA ALA A 460 30.11 25.41 -11.90
C ALA A 460 30.79 26.05 -10.67
N LEU A 461 32.11 25.90 -10.53
CA LEU A 461 32.87 26.55 -9.45
C LEU A 461 32.91 28.06 -9.65
N ALA A 462 33.12 28.52 -10.90
CA ALA A 462 33.08 29.94 -11.22
C ALA A 462 31.71 30.55 -10.92
N ALA A 463 30.62 29.85 -11.26
CA ALA A 463 29.26 30.28 -10.94
C ALA A 463 28.99 30.34 -9.43
N ALA A 464 29.41 29.32 -8.67
CA ALA A 464 29.31 29.29 -7.21
C ALA A 464 30.11 30.43 -6.57
N GLN A 465 31.34 30.64 -7.03
CA GLN A 465 32.22 31.68 -6.50
C GLN A 465 31.67 33.08 -6.78
N ALA A 466 31.18 33.35 -8.00
CA ALA A 466 30.55 34.62 -8.33
C ALA A 466 29.29 34.88 -7.47
N ALA A 467 28.45 33.85 -7.26
CA ALA A 467 27.30 33.97 -6.37
C ALA A 467 27.72 34.26 -4.91
N ARG A 468 28.78 33.60 -4.43
CA ARG A 468 29.31 33.79 -3.07
C ARG A 468 29.88 35.19 -2.87
N GLU A 469 30.65 35.70 -3.83
CA GLU A 469 31.24 37.06 -3.80
C GLU A 469 30.17 38.15 -3.86
N ALA A 470 29.03 37.86 -4.48
CA ALA A 470 27.85 38.74 -4.45
C ALA A 470 27.09 38.71 -3.12
N GLY A 471 27.55 37.95 -2.11
CA GLY A 471 26.94 37.89 -0.78
C GLY A 471 25.70 36.98 -0.69
N ASN A 472 25.52 36.06 -1.65
CA ASN A 472 24.39 35.14 -1.61
C ASN A 472 24.54 34.08 -0.51
N ALA A 473 23.41 33.66 0.06
CA ALA A 473 23.36 32.57 1.02
C ALA A 473 23.75 31.21 0.39
N PRO A 474 24.19 30.23 1.20
CA PRO A 474 24.70 28.93 0.70
C PRO A 474 23.77 28.20 -0.28
N ASN A 475 22.46 28.20 -0.04
CA ASN A 475 21.49 27.57 -0.94
C ASN A 475 21.51 28.19 -2.35
N THR A 476 21.66 29.51 -2.44
CA THR A 476 21.70 30.23 -3.72
C THR A 476 23.04 30.02 -4.43
N VAL A 477 24.14 29.93 -3.67
CA VAL A 477 25.47 29.55 -4.20
C VAL A 477 25.42 28.16 -4.83
N LEU A 478 24.83 27.19 -4.14
CA LEU A 478 24.66 25.84 -4.66
C LEU A 478 23.70 25.79 -5.86
N ALA A 479 22.65 26.63 -5.86
CA ALA A 479 21.72 26.69 -7.00
C ALA A 479 22.40 27.22 -8.27
N ALA A 480 23.32 28.19 -8.13
CA ALA A 480 24.14 28.66 -9.24
C ALA A 480 24.99 27.54 -9.83
N ALA A 481 25.66 26.73 -8.99
CA ALA A 481 26.41 25.55 -9.46
C ALA A 481 25.50 24.51 -10.12
N ALA A 482 24.37 24.16 -9.51
CA ALA A 482 23.40 23.20 -10.03
C ALA A 482 22.88 23.58 -11.43
N SER A 483 22.72 24.89 -11.69
CA SER A 483 22.25 25.39 -12.99
C SER A 483 23.18 25.07 -14.17
N ILE A 484 24.48 24.85 -13.88
CA ILE A 484 25.50 24.49 -14.87
C ILE A 484 25.51 22.98 -15.16
N LEU A 485 25.00 22.16 -14.24
CA LEU A 485 25.06 20.69 -14.27
C LEU A 485 23.84 20.06 -14.94
N GLY A 486 23.50 20.54 -16.15
CA GLY A 486 22.33 20.12 -16.91
C GLY A 486 22.45 18.75 -17.61
N PRO A 487 21.40 18.30 -18.33
CA PRO A 487 21.32 16.95 -18.90
C PRO A 487 22.49 16.54 -19.81
N ARG A 488 23.04 17.50 -20.57
CA ARG A 488 24.12 17.24 -21.53
C ARG A 488 25.43 16.81 -20.88
N CYS A 489 25.70 17.15 -19.62
CA CYS A 489 26.93 16.73 -18.97
C CYS A 489 26.85 15.32 -18.39
N GLN A 490 25.79 14.57 -18.67
CA GLN A 490 25.50 13.26 -18.04
C GLN A 490 24.94 12.22 -19.00
N GLY A 491 24.62 12.62 -20.24
CA GLY A 491 23.94 11.76 -21.22
C GLY A 491 24.65 10.44 -21.45
N GLU A 492 25.97 10.50 -21.66
CA GLU A 492 26.81 9.32 -21.92
C GLU A 492 26.80 8.33 -20.76
N ALA A 493 26.96 8.78 -19.51
CA ALA A 493 26.92 7.89 -18.35
C ALA A 493 25.53 7.23 -18.17
N ARG A 494 24.44 7.96 -18.42
CA ARG A 494 23.07 7.42 -18.33
C ARG A 494 22.81 6.37 -19.42
N GLU A 495 23.19 6.67 -20.65
CA GLU A 495 23.07 5.76 -21.78
C GLU A 495 23.94 4.51 -21.58
N ALA A 496 25.16 4.68 -21.06
CA ALA A 496 26.04 3.57 -20.71
C ALA A 496 25.43 2.67 -19.62
N THR A 497 24.83 3.26 -18.57
CA THR A 497 24.14 2.49 -17.52
C THR A 497 22.96 1.71 -18.10
N ARG A 498 22.16 2.31 -18.97
CA ARG A 498 21.05 1.64 -19.66
C ARG A 498 21.54 0.43 -20.46
N ALA A 499 22.58 0.62 -21.28
CA ALA A 499 23.14 -0.43 -22.12
C ALA A 499 23.77 -1.57 -21.29
N LEU A 500 24.43 -1.26 -20.18
CA LEU A 500 24.94 -2.29 -19.24
C LEU A 500 23.78 -3.08 -18.62
N ILE A 501 22.70 -2.42 -18.20
CA ILE A 501 21.56 -3.12 -17.59
C ILE A 501 20.92 -4.10 -18.59
N ASP A 502 20.71 -3.66 -19.83
CA ASP A 502 20.11 -4.50 -20.87
C ASP A 502 20.98 -5.72 -21.20
N ALA A 503 22.26 -5.50 -21.44
CA ALA A 503 23.17 -6.57 -21.86
C ALA A 503 23.38 -7.63 -20.76
N PHE A 504 23.54 -7.20 -19.51
CA PHE A 504 23.77 -8.12 -18.40
C PHE A 504 22.49 -8.82 -17.92
N MET A 505 21.32 -8.21 -18.14
CA MET A 505 20.05 -8.89 -17.90
C MET A 505 19.87 -10.01 -18.91
N ALA A 506 20.12 -9.74 -20.19
CA ALA A 506 20.05 -10.74 -21.26
C ALA A 506 21.05 -11.89 -21.03
N ALA A 507 22.19 -11.60 -20.41
CA ALA A 507 23.20 -12.60 -20.05
C ALA A 507 22.93 -13.34 -18.72
N GLY A 508 21.85 -13.02 -18.01
CA GLY A 508 21.43 -13.75 -16.81
C GLY A 508 22.29 -13.48 -15.57
N LEU A 509 22.89 -12.29 -15.44
CA LEU A 509 23.68 -11.93 -14.25
C LEU A 509 22.79 -11.89 -12.99
N SER A 510 23.03 -12.80 -12.04
CA SER A 510 22.27 -12.84 -10.77
C SER A 510 22.85 -11.96 -9.66
N ASP A 511 24.17 -11.77 -9.65
CA ASP A 511 24.88 -10.98 -8.63
C ASP A 511 25.96 -10.14 -9.29
N ALA A 512 25.89 -8.81 -9.12
CA ALA A 512 26.86 -7.87 -9.68
C ALA A 512 28.25 -7.95 -9.01
N LEU A 513 28.38 -8.69 -7.92
CA LEU A 513 29.63 -8.92 -7.19
C LEU A 513 30.29 -10.26 -7.53
N ASP A 514 29.68 -11.08 -8.38
CA ASP A 514 30.19 -12.40 -8.76
C ASP A 514 31.43 -12.29 -9.67
N GLU A 515 32.61 -12.41 -9.05
CA GLU A 515 33.90 -12.37 -9.75
C GLU A 515 34.07 -13.52 -10.75
N SER A 516 33.29 -14.60 -10.63
CA SER A 516 33.36 -15.77 -11.52
C SER A 516 32.49 -15.66 -12.78
N PHE A 517 31.60 -14.67 -12.86
CA PHE A 517 30.72 -14.47 -14.00
C PHE A 517 31.51 -14.31 -15.30
N ASP A 518 31.14 -15.01 -16.38
CA ASP A 518 31.83 -14.87 -17.66
C ASP A 518 31.34 -13.63 -18.41
N THR A 519 32.25 -12.69 -18.67
CA THR A 519 31.94 -11.43 -19.37
C THR A 519 32.29 -11.49 -20.86
N SER A 520 32.92 -12.56 -21.35
CA SER A 520 33.40 -12.68 -22.73
C SER A 520 32.28 -12.77 -23.78
N GLY A 521 31.11 -13.27 -23.37
CA GLY A 521 29.92 -13.38 -24.22
C GLY A 521 29.06 -12.11 -24.28
N ILE A 522 29.41 -11.06 -23.54
CA ILE A 522 28.64 -9.80 -23.51
C ILE A 522 29.02 -8.96 -24.72
N SER A 523 28.04 -8.64 -25.56
CA SER A 523 28.20 -7.73 -26.69
C SER A 523 27.22 -6.57 -26.56
N ILE A 524 27.73 -5.34 -26.69
CA ILE A 524 26.93 -4.11 -26.69
C ILE A 524 27.22 -3.37 -28.00
N ASP A 525 26.17 -3.03 -28.74
CA ASP A 525 26.25 -2.48 -30.10
C ASP A 525 26.95 -1.11 -30.20
N THR A 526 27.16 -0.42 -29.07
CA THR A 526 27.76 0.92 -28.99
C THR A 526 29.06 0.93 -28.16
N PRO A 527 30.16 0.27 -28.59
CA PRO A 527 31.40 0.18 -27.80
C PRO A 527 32.07 1.54 -27.55
N ASN A 528 31.92 2.49 -28.47
CA ASN A 528 32.47 3.85 -28.35
C ASN A 528 31.86 4.65 -27.18
N LEU A 529 30.74 4.19 -26.62
CA LEU A 529 30.13 4.78 -25.42
C LEU A 529 30.96 4.49 -24.16
N PHE A 530 31.75 3.41 -24.17
CA PHE A 530 32.48 2.93 -23.00
C PHE A 530 33.97 3.27 -23.04
N VAL A 531 34.56 3.32 -24.23
CA VAL A 531 36.00 3.49 -24.43
C VAL A 531 36.33 4.60 -25.44
N GLY A 532 37.38 5.35 -25.15
CA GLY A 532 38.00 6.34 -26.03
C GLY A 532 39.31 5.87 -26.63
N ALA A 533 39.82 6.65 -27.59
CA ALA A 533 41.09 6.39 -28.28
C ALA A 533 42.33 6.73 -27.45
N ALA A 534 42.20 7.54 -26.40
CA ALA A 534 43.28 7.97 -25.53
C ALA A 534 42.91 7.76 -24.06
N PRO A 535 43.89 7.58 -23.16
CA PRO A 535 43.65 7.51 -21.72
C PRO A 535 42.85 8.70 -21.19
N ASP A 536 41.83 8.43 -20.39
CA ASP A 536 41.10 9.45 -19.62
C ASP A 536 41.67 9.46 -18.18
N PRO A 537 42.39 10.52 -17.76
CA PRO A 537 43.03 10.57 -16.44
C PRO A 537 42.04 10.43 -15.29
N ARG A 538 40.79 10.89 -15.46
CA ARG A 538 39.75 10.78 -14.44
C ARG A 538 39.24 9.34 -14.35
N ALA A 539 39.07 8.67 -15.48
CA ALA A 539 38.71 7.25 -15.51
C ALA A 539 39.80 6.39 -14.85
N GLU A 540 41.07 6.63 -15.17
CA GLU A 540 42.21 5.92 -14.57
C GLU A 540 42.27 6.11 -13.05
N ALA A 541 42.10 7.35 -12.58
CA ALA A 541 42.08 7.66 -11.16
C ALA A 541 40.90 6.99 -10.44
N MET A 542 39.72 6.93 -11.06
CA MET A 542 38.56 6.22 -10.52
C MET A 542 38.80 4.70 -10.47
N LEU A 543 39.33 4.11 -11.54
CA LEU A 543 39.63 2.67 -11.59
C LEU A 543 40.69 2.26 -10.57
N GLU A 544 41.72 3.09 -10.37
CA GLU A 544 42.71 2.87 -9.31
C GLU A 544 42.08 3.02 -7.93
N GLY A 545 41.22 4.02 -7.71
CA GLY A 545 40.46 4.17 -6.47
C GLY A 545 39.61 2.95 -6.14
N LEU A 546 38.89 2.41 -7.14
CA LEU A 546 38.10 1.18 -7.00
C LEU A 546 38.97 -0.02 -6.61
N ARG A 547 40.13 -0.17 -7.28
CA ARG A 547 41.11 -1.23 -6.99
C ARG A 547 41.69 -1.11 -5.58
N ALA A 548 42.16 0.08 -5.19
CA ALA A 548 42.74 0.35 -3.88
C ALA A 548 41.75 0.08 -2.74
N ARG A 549 40.47 0.38 -2.94
CA ARG A 549 39.39 0.08 -1.99
C ARG A 549 38.96 -1.38 -1.97
N GLY A 550 39.42 -2.20 -2.92
CA GLY A 550 38.93 -3.57 -3.10
C GLY A 550 37.44 -3.62 -3.43
N ALA A 551 36.96 -2.69 -4.27
CA ALA A 551 35.58 -2.70 -4.75
C ALA A 551 35.39 -3.83 -5.78
N LYS A 552 34.32 -4.60 -5.61
CA LYS A 552 33.92 -5.68 -6.52
C LYS A 552 32.82 -5.19 -7.44
N SER A 553 32.96 -5.48 -8.73
CA SER A 553 31.97 -5.17 -9.75
C SER A 553 32.25 -5.96 -11.03
N VAL A 554 31.26 -6.74 -11.46
CA VAL A 554 31.27 -7.41 -12.77
C VAL A 554 31.33 -6.38 -13.90
N PHE A 555 30.60 -5.26 -13.76
CA PHE A 555 30.55 -4.20 -14.77
C PHE A 555 31.90 -3.49 -14.95
N VAL A 556 32.63 -3.23 -13.85
CA VAL A 556 33.98 -2.64 -13.92
C VAL A 556 34.96 -3.61 -14.57
N ARG A 557 34.87 -4.92 -14.25
CA ARG A 557 35.71 -5.95 -14.89
C ARG A 557 35.45 -6.05 -16.39
N TYR A 558 34.18 -6.02 -16.80
CA TYR A 558 33.80 -5.96 -18.21
C TYR A 558 34.40 -4.73 -18.90
N LEU A 559 34.24 -3.55 -18.30
CA LEU A 559 34.79 -2.30 -18.84
C LEU A 559 36.32 -2.35 -19.01
N GLN A 560 37.05 -2.96 -18.07
CA GLN A 560 38.50 -3.17 -18.15
C GLN A 560 38.92 -4.19 -19.21
N GLY A 561 38.02 -5.08 -19.63
CA GLY A 561 38.24 -6.07 -20.68
C GLY A 561 37.99 -5.55 -22.10
N LEU A 562 37.39 -4.36 -22.24
CA LEU A 562 37.09 -3.78 -23.56
C LEU A 562 38.35 -3.28 -24.28
N PRO A 563 38.42 -3.39 -25.62
CA PRO A 563 39.53 -2.86 -26.40
C PRO A 563 39.45 -1.32 -26.45
N GLY A 564 40.36 -0.63 -25.75
CA GLY A 564 40.46 0.83 -25.72
C GLY A 564 40.72 1.37 -24.30
N HIS A 565 40.51 2.65 -24.10
CA HIS A 565 40.65 3.29 -22.79
C HIS A 565 39.29 3.66 -22.21
N PRO A 566 38.86 3.08 -21.07
CA PRO A 566 37.60 3.44 -20.43
C PRO A 566 37.46 4.95 -20.19
N THR A 567 36.26 5.50 -20.42
CA THR A 567 35.96 6.91 -20.12
C THR A 567 35.44 7.07 -18.68
N ALA A 568 35.54 8.27 -18.10
CA ALA A 568 35.05 8.52 -16.75
C ALA A 568 33.53 8.32 -16.64
N ASP A 569 32.78 8.63 -17.69
CA ASP A 569 31.34 8.37 -17.80
C ASP A 569 31.04 6.86 -17.79
N ALA A 570 31.85 6.05 -18.47
CA ALA A 570 31.73 4.58 -18.47
C ALA A 570 32.03 3.96 -17.11
N VAL A 571 33.06 4.45 -16.41
CA VAL A 571 33.38 3.98 -15.04
C VAL A 571 32.26 4.34 -14.08
N LEU A 572 31.71 5.57 -14.16
CA LEU A 572 30.56 5.98 -13.36
C LEU A 572 29.31 5.14 -13.68
N ALA A 573 29.10 4.80 -14.95
CA ALA A 573 28.00 3.94 -15.38
C ALA A 573 28.13 2.52 -14.83
N ALA A 574 29.34 1.95 -14.83
CA ALA A 574 29.62 0.63 -14.24
C ALA A 574 29.42 0.62 -12.71
N ILE A 575 29.87 1.67 -12.02
CA ILE A 575 29.56 1.86 -10.58
C ILE A 575 28.05 1.89 -10.35
N SER A 576 27.33 2.70 -11.14
CA SER A 576 25.88 2.86 -11.00
C SER A 576 25.12 1.57 -11.28
N ALA A 577 25.49 0.83 -12.32
CA ALA A 577 24.90 -0.47 -12.64
C ALA A 577 25.13 -1.48 -11.51
N THR A 578 26.33 -1.50 -10.91
CA THR A 578 26.66 -2.38 -9.77
C THR A 578 25.77 -2.09 -8.57
N LEU A 579 25.68 -0.81 -8.20
CA LEU A 579 24.87 -0.34 -7.07
C LEU A 579 23.38 -0.64 -7.25
N ALA A 580 22.85 -0.44 -8.46
CA ALA A 580 21.43 -0.63 -8.74
C ALA A 580 21.02 -2.09 -8.96
N TRP A 581 21.95 -3.01 -9.25
CA TRP A 581 21.63 -4.37 -9.70
C TRP A 581 20.77 -5.17 -8.72
N GLY A 582 21.23 -5.27 -7.46
CA GLY A 582 20.49 -5.97 -6.41
C GLY A 582 19.09 -5.40 -6.18
N PRO A 583 18.96 -4.08 -5.95
CA PRO A 583 17.66 -3.41 -5.83
C PRO A 583 16.75 -3.60 -7.06
N LEU A 584 17.29 -3.60 -8.28
CA LEU A 584 16.54 -3.84 -9.53
C LEU A 584 15.97 -5.26 -9.59
N LEU A 585 16.79 -6.28 -9.32
CA LEU A 585 16.35 -7.69 -9.31
C LEU A 585 15.29 -7.95 -8.23
N ARG A 586 15.42 -7.28 -7.08
CA ARG A 586 14.42 -7.33 -6.00
C ARG A 586 13.19 -6.46 -6.24
N LYS A 587 13.10 -5.78 -7.39
CA LYS A 587 12.03 -4.82 -7.73
C LYS A 587 11.82 -3.76 -6.64
N ARG A 588 12.90 -3.29 -6.00
CA ARG A 588 12.88 -2.20 -5.01
C ARG A 588 12.93 -0.83 -5.65
N VAL A 589 13.77 -0.69 -6.67
CA VAL A 589 13.92 0.52 -7.49
C VAL A 589 13.42 0.26 -8.90
N SER A 590 13.06 1.33 -9.62
CA SER A 590 12.72 1.22 -11.04
C SER A 590 13.98 1.21 -11.90
N ARG A 591 13.79 0.85 -13.18
CA ARG A 591 14.82 1.03 -14.20
C ARG A 591 15.20 2.51 -14.38
N LEU A 592 14.23 3.42 -14.30
CA LEU A 592 14.47 4.86 -14.40
C LEU A 592 15.36 5.39 -13.27
N THR A 593 15.17 4.90 -12.04
CA THR A 593 16.00 5.24 -10.89
C THR A 593 17.46 4.82 -11.14
N ALA A 594 17.66 3.59 -11.63
CA ALA A 594 18.98 3.08 -11.97
C ALA A 594 19.66 3.88 -13.10
N GLU A 595 18.93 4.23 -14.16
CA GLU A 595 19.42 5.05 -15.27
C GLU A 595 19.69 6.52 -14.87
N SER A 596 19.12 6.99 -13.76
CA SER A 596 19.30 8.35 -13.25
C SER A 596 20.41 8.44 -12.20
N LEU A 597 20.79 7.31 -11.59
CA LEU A 597 21.82 7.19 -10.57
C LEU A 597 23.17 7.86 -10.90
N PRO A 598 23.78 7.71 -12.10
CA PRO A 598 25.06 8.36 -12.39
C PRO A 598 24.95 9.90 -12.32
N TRP A 599 23.82 10.47 -12.73
CA TRP A 599 23.60 11.91 -12.64
C TRP A 599 23.47 12.36 -11.18
N TRP A 600 22.73 11.63 -10.35
CA TRP A 600 22.62 11.93 -8.92
C TRP A 600 23.98 11.93 -8.22
N LEU A 601 24.81 10.91 -8.45
CA LEU A 601 26.15 10.81 -7.85
C LEU A 601 27.04 11.99 -8.26
N ARG A 602 26.98 12.41 -9.53
CA ARG A 602 27.72 13.59 -10.02
C ARG A 602 27.19 14.89 -9.40
N LEU A 603 25.88 15.05 -9.27
CA LEU A 603 25.27 16.22 -8.62
C LEU A 603 25.69 16.33 -7.16
N PHE A 604 25.68 15.22 -6.41
CA PHE A 604 26.07 15.24 -5.00
C PHE A 604 27.53 15.63 -4.82
N GLY A 605 28.45 15.05 -5.59
CA GLY A 605 29.86 15.43 -5.56
C GLY A 605 30.06 16.91 -5.91
N ALA A 606 29.44 17.36 -7.00
CA ALA A 606 29.60 18.74 -7.45
C ALA A 606 28.99 19.77 -6.48
N LEU A 607 27.87 19.47 -5.82
CA LEU A 607 27.27 20.39 -4.85
C LEU A 607 28.01 20.42 -3.52
N ILE A 608 28.57 19.30 -3.06
CA ILE A 608 29.51 19.30 -1.93
C ILE A 608 30.77 20.08 -2.30
N GLY A 609 31.31 19.91 -3.51
CA GLY A 609 32.44 20.69 -4.01
C GLY A 609 32.14 22.19 -4.08
N ALA A 610 30.99 22.57 -4.66
CA ALA A 610 30.60 23.96 -4.86
C ALA A 610 30.32 24.73 -3.55
N SER A 611 30.09 24.04 -2.44
CA SER A 611 29.95 24.69 -1.12
C SER A 611 31.27 25.33 -0.66
N VAL A 612 32.40 24.85 -1.19
CA VAL A 612 33.75 25.29 -0.86
C VAL A 612 34.19 26.46 -1.75
N LYS A 613 35.06 27.31 -1.20
CA LYS A 613 35.68 28.44 -1.91
C LYS A 613 36.66 27.96 -2.99
N ALA A 614 36.75 28.72 -4.06
CA ALA A 614 37.58 28.38 -5.22
C ALA A 614 39.08 28.21 -4.92
N ASP A 615 39.61 28.85 -3.87
CA ASP A 615 41.01 28.74 -3.44
C ASP A 615 41.36 27.36 -2.84
N GLN A 616 40.36 26.59 -2.39
CA GLN A 616 40.52 25.23 -1.88
C GLN A 616 40.42 24.15 -2.97
N HIS A 617 40.23 24.55 -4.23
CA HIS A 617 40.29 23.66 -5.39
C HIS A 617 41.63 23.86 -6.08
N GLN A 618 42.40 22.78 -6.23
CA GLN A 618 43.68 22.76 -6.94
C GLN A 618 43.66 21.64 -8.00
N PRO A 619 44.57 21.63 -9.00
CA PRO A 619 44.57 20.62 -10.05
C PRO A 619 44.55 19.17 -9.54
N ASP A 620 45.21 18.92 -8.41
CA ASP A 620 45.43 17.58 -7.84
C ASP A 620 44.93 17.43 -6.39
N SER A 621 44.34 18.47 -5.78
CA SER A 621 43.84 18.42 -4.40
C SER A 621 42.57 19.24 -4.17
N PHE A 622 41.80 18.83 -3.16
CA PHE A 622 40.56 19.47 -2.71
C PHE A 622 40.59 19.60 -1.18
N CYS A 623 40.40 20.82 -0.67
CA CYS A 623 40.52 21.15 0.75
C CYS A 623 41.85 20.67 1.39
N GLY A 624 42.95 20.74 0.63
CA GLY A 624 44.26 20.26 1.08
C GLY A 624 44.44 18.74 1.09
N ILE A 625 43.44 17.97 0.65
CA ILE A 625 43.51 16.50 0.52
C ILE A 625 43.81 16.15 -0.94
N ALA A 626 44.81 15.30 -1.19
CA ALA A 626 45.12 14.83 -2.52
C ALA A 626 43.93 14.08 -3.15
N THR A 627 43.65 14.34 -4.43
CA THR A 627 42.54 13.69 -5.16
C THR A 627 42.69 12.17 -5.17
N SER A 628 43.94 11.68 -5.27
CA SER A 628 44.23 10.24 -5.13
C SER A 628 43.85 9.69 -3.76
N ASP A 629 44.14 10.41 -2.66
CA ASP A 629 43.79 9.99 -1.30
C ASP A 629 42.27 9.99 -1.08
N ILE A 630 41.56 10.97 -1.66
CA ILE A 630 40.08 11.00 -1.69
C ILE A 630 39.53 9.75 -2.38
N LEU A 631 40.08 9.38 -3.54
CA LEU A 631 39.56 8.25 -4.31
C LEU A 631 39.98 6.89 -3.72
N GLN A 632 41.13 6.78 -3.08
CA GLN A 632 41.69 5.49 -2.63
C GLN A 632 41.38 5.18 -1.16
N ASN A 633 41.42 6.16 -0.26
CA ASN A 633 41.42 5.89 1.18
C ASN A 633 40.29 6.59 1.94
N ARG A 634 40.02 7.88 1.67
CA ARG A 634 39.13 8.69 2.52
C ARG A 634 37.65 8.38 2.31
N PRO A 635 36.85 8.15 3.35
CA PRO A 635 35.40 8.11 3.19
C PRO A 635 34.88 9.51 2.83
N ILE A 636 33.86 9.58 1.98
CA ILE A 636 33.22 10.85 1.60
C ILE A 636 32.53 11.51 2.79
N SER A 637 32.11 10.76 3.80
CA SER A 637 31.71 11.32 5.10
C SER A 637 32.78 12.27 5.68
N GLU A 638 34.05 11.87 5.63
CA GLU A 638 35.17 12.67 6.14
C GLU A 638 35.47 13.85 5.23
N VAL A 639 35.50 13.64 3.91
CA VAL A 639 35.79 14.72 2.96
C VAL A 639 34.69 15.78 2.97
N ALA A 640 33.43 15.38 3.12
CA ALA A 640 32.29 16.31 3.26
C ALA A 640 32.35 17.09 4.58
N PHE A 641 32.81 16.48 5.66
CA PHE A 641 33.09 17.19 6.92
C PHE A 641 34.15 18.28 6.72
N VAL A 642 35.27 17.94 6.08
CA VAL A 642 36.36 18.90 5.81
C VAL A 642 35.87 20.02 4.89
N ALA A 643 35.08 19.69 3.86
CA ALA A 643 34.45 20.68 2.99
C ALA A 643 33.53 21.65 3.76
N LEU A 644 32.82 21.16 4.78
CA LEU A 644 31.90 21.96 5.58
C LEU A 644 32.62 22.85 6.61
N LEU A 645 33.61 22.30 7.33
CA LEU A 645 34.20 22.95 8.51
C LEU A 645 35.65 23.39 8.33
N GLY A 646 36.33 22.99 7.26
CA GLY A 646 37.68 23.45 6.92
C GLY A 646 38.81 22.85 7.75
N PHE A 647 38.56 21.81 8.54
CA PHE A 647 39.58 21.07 9.30
C PHE A 647 39.28 19.57 9.36
N ALA A 648 40.30 18.77 9.69
CA ALA A 648 40.18 17.31 9.79
C ALA A 648 39.39 16.89 11.05
N PRO A 649 38.42 15.96 10.94
CA PRO A 649 37.59 15.55 12.07
C PRO A 649 38.35 14.65 13.06
N GLN A 650 38.02 14.75 14.35
CA GLN A 650 38.23 13.67 15.31
C GLN A 650 37.08 12.64 15.21
N PRO A 651 37.24 11.41 15.76
CA PRO A 651 36.19 10.39 15.71
C PRO A 651 34.83 10.85 16.26
N ALA A 652 34.83 11.66 17.32
CA ALA A 652 33.60 12.22 17.89
C ALA A 652 32.95 13.28 16.97
N ASP A 653 33.76 14.10 16.30
CA ASP A 653 33.26 15.10 15.34
C ASP A 653 32.61 14.43 14.14
N LEU A 654 33.27 13.40 13.60
CA LEU A 654 32.74 12.65 12.46
C LEU A 654 31.43 11.94 12.82
N PHE A 655 31.33 11.38 14.02
CA PHE A 655 30.08 10.80 14.52
C PHE A 655 28.97 11.84 14.65
N ALA A 656 29.26 13.00 15.26
CA ALA A 656 28.28 14.08 15.37
C ALA A 656 27.81 14.57 13.99
N PHE A 657 28.71 14.68 13.02
CA PHE A 657 28.36 14.99 11.63
C PHE A 657 27.46 13.92 10.99
N GLN A 658 27.76 12.64 11.17
CA GLN A 658 26.93 11.54 10.66
C GLN A 658 25.51 11.57 11.27
N VAL A 659 25.42 11.81 12.57
CA VAL A 659 24.15 11.97 13.28
C VAL A 659 23.33 13.12 12.70
N LEU A 660 23.96 14.27 12.46
CA LEU A 660 23.30 15.42 11.82
C LEU A 660 22.86 15.09 10.40
N VAL A 661 23.69 14.43 9.60
CA VAL A 661 23.36 13.99 8.24
C VAL A 661 22.09 13.14 8.28
N GLY A 662 22.08 12.06 9.08
CA GLY A 662 20.96 11.13 9.15
C GLY A 662 19.64 11.74 9.64
N LEU A 663 19.69 12.58 10.67
CA LEU A 663 18.51 13.26 11.21
C LEU A 663 17.87 14.24 10.23
N LEU A 664 18.67 14.83 9.34
CA LEU A 664 18.24 15.92 8.47
C LEU A 664 17.89 15.50 7.05
N LEU A 665 17.97 14.19 6.72
CA LEU A 665 17.57 13.66 5.40
C LEU A 665 16.15 14.11 5.03
N SER A 666 15.18 13.83 5.89
CA SER A 666 13.77 14.19 5.66
C SER A 666 13.07 14.66 6.93
N ASN A 667 12.02 15.45 6.75
CA ASN A 667 11.08 15.82 7.80
C ASN A 667 9.64 15.65 7.29
N GLY A 668 9.47 14.68 6.39
CA GLY A 668 8.21 14.31 5.76
C GLY A 668 7.94 15.01 4.41
N PRO A 669 6.93 14.52 3.68
CA PRO A 669 6.64 14.95 2.31
C PRO A 669 5.99 16.34 2.22
N GLY A 670 5.44 16.85 3.32
CA GLY A 670 4.82 18.18 3.40
C GLY A 670 5.83 19.33 3.57
N THR A 671 7.13 19.05 3.68
CA THR A 671 8.14 20.12 3.85
C THR A 671 8.27 20.96 2.60
N ILE A 672 8.45 22.28 2.75
CA ILE A 672 8.57 23.18 1.59
C ILE A 672 9.76 22.82 0.70
N SER A 673 10.85 22.27 1.26
CA SER A 673 12.00 21.74 0.51
C SER A 673 11.62 20.57 -0.40
N ALA A 674 10.80 19.62 0.09
CA ALA A 674 10.33 18.49 -0.71
C ALA A 674 9.30 18.93 -1.76
N GLN A 675 8.40 19.84 -1.38
CA GLN A 675 7.39 20.41 -2.28
C GLN A 675 8.02 21.22 -3.41
N GLY A 676 9.09 21.98 -3.12
CA GLY A 676 9.88 22.69 -4.13
C GLY A 676 10.50 21.74 -5.15
N ALA A 677 11.07 20.62 -4.68
CA ALA A 677 11.65 19.60 -5.55
C ALA A 677 10.59 18.90 -6.42
N LYS A 678 9.47 18.47 -5.83
CA LYS A 678 8.33 17.87 -6.58
C LYS A 678 7.68 18.85 -7.54
N GLY A 679 7.58 20.13 -7.16
CA GLY A 679 7.07 21.20 -8.00
C GLY A 679 7.93 21.39 -9.24
N ALA A 680 9.26 21.35 -9.10
CA ALA A 680 10.19 21.43 -10.22
C ALA A 680 10.02 20.26 -11.20
N VAL A 681 9.86 19.03 -10.70
CA VAL A 681 9.57 17.85 -11.52
C VAL A 681 8.20 17.95 -12.19
N SER A 682 7.18 18.40 -11.45
CA SER A 682 5.82 18.61 -11.98
C SER A 682 5.79 19.63 -13.12
N ALA A 683 6.67 20.62 -13.08
CA ALA A 683 6.81 21.61 -14.14
C ALA A 683 7.41 21.03 -15.44
N ASP A 684 8.11 19.90 -15.38
CA ASP A 684 8.63 19.19 -16.56
C ASP A 684 7.71 18.05 -17.03
N GLY A 685 6.78 17.62 -16.19
CA GLY A 685 5.81 16.54 -16.46
C GLY A 685 6.37 15.16 -16.08
N PRO A 686 6.07 14.63 -14.86
CA PRO A 686 6.62 13.36 -14.40
C PRO A 686 6.18 12.16 -15.26
N GLU A 687 5.08 12.28 -16.02
CA GLU A 687 4.60 11.27 -16.95
C GLU A 687 5.51 11.07 -18.17
N ASP A 688 6.39 12.03 -18.46
CA ASP A 688 7.44 11.93 -19.47
C ASP A 688 8.83 12.17 -18.80
N PRO A 689 9.38 11.17 -18.10
CA PRO A 689 10.56 11.35 -17.27
C PRO A 689 11.82 11.81 -18.00
N GLU A 690 11.90 11.66 -19.33
CA GLU A 690 13.03 12.13 -20.12
C GLU A 690 13.11 13.67 -20.17
N ARG A 691 11.99 14.37 -19.94
CA ARG A 691 11.95 15.84 -19.84
C ARG A 691 12.44 16.36 -18.49
N VAL A 692 12.34 15.54 -17.45
CA VAL A 692 12.63 15.95 -16.07
C VAL A 692 14.13 16.19 -15.91
N GLN A 693 14.48 17.40 -15.45
CA GLN A 693 15.87 17.74 -15.18
C GLN A 693 16.21 17.57 -13.70
N LEU A 694 17.06 16.60 -13.35
CA LEU A 694 17.38 16.31 -11.94
C LEU A 694 18.03 17.49 -11.22
N ASN A 695 18.91 18.22 -11.92
CA ASN A 695 19.51 19.45 -11.39
C ASN A 695 18.47 20.55 -11.12
N LYS A 696 17.43 20.66 -11.97
CA LYS A 696 16.29 21.56 -11.73
C LYS A 696 15.47 21.11 -10.52
N GLY A 697 15.32 19.81 -10.31
CA GLY A 697 14.74 19.24 -9.07
C GLY A 697 15.47 19.73 -7.82
N LEU A 698 16.81 19.68 -7.83
CA LEU A 698 17.63 20.22 -6.74
C LEU A 698 17.55 21.74 -6.61
N ILE A 699 17.47 22.48 -7.72
CA ILE A 699 17.23 23.94 -7.67
C ILE A 699 15.87 24.25 -7.04
N GLY A 700 14.83 23.45 -7.33
CA GLY A 700 13.53 23.53 -6.67
C GLY A 700 13.63 23.37 -5.15
N PHE A 701 14.40 22.39 -4.69
CA PHE A 701 14.75 22.24 -3.27
C PHE A 701 15.50 23.47 -2.73
N LEU A 702 16.60 23.89 -3.37
CA LEU A 702 17.48 24.94 -2.89
C LEU A 702 16.77 26.31 -2.79
N THR A 703 15.92 26.62 -3.75
CA THR A 703 15.09 27.85 -3.76
C THR A 703 14.00 27.85 -2.69
N HIS A 704 13.63 26.67 -2.17
CA HIS A 704 12.68 26.51 -1.06
C HIS A 704 13.37 26.25 0.28
N THR A 705 14.65 26.59 0.38
CA THR A 705 15.40 26.69 1.65
C THR A 705 15.91 28.10 1.84
N GLY A 706 16.12 28.50 3.09
CA GLY A 706 16.53 29.86 3.44
C GLY A 706 16.65 30.03 4.95
N TYR A 707 16.82 31.28 5.38
CA TYR A 707 16.98 31.60 6.81
C TYR A 707 15.85 31.04 7.68
N THR A 708 14.61 31.08 7.21
CA THR A 708 13.44 30.56 7.95
C THR A 708 13.26 29.04 7.87
N HIS A 709 13.72 28.40 6.79
CA HIS A 709 13.61 26.96 6.56
C HIS A 709 14.99 26.39 6.20
N GLY A 710 15.67 25.88 7.22
CA GLY A 710 17.04 25.38 7.13
C GLY A 710 18.09 26.27 7.81
N GLY A 711 17.82 27.58 7.97
CA GLY A 711 18.75 28.53 8.58
C GLY A 711 18.61 28.74 10.10
N ASN A 712 17.52 28.29 10.73
CA ASN A 712 17.26 28.52 12.16
C ASN A 712 18.35 27.94 13.09
N GLY A 713 19.11 26.94 12.63
CA GLY A 713 20.24 26.40 13.38
C GLY A 713 21.30 27.46 13.71
N TYR A 714 21.48 28.47 12.83
CA TYR A 714 22.38 29.59 13.12
C TYR A 714 21.87 30.47 14.26
N GLU A 715 20.56 30.75 14.34
CA GLU A 715 19.98 31.52 15.45
C GLU A 715 20.23 30.82 16.78
N GLY A 716 20.17 29.48 16.81
CA GLY A 716 20.54 28.67 17.97
C GLY A 716 22.02 28.82 18.35
N ILE A 717 22.93 28.81 17.38
CA ILE A 717 24.37 29.01 17.62
C ILE A 717 24.65 30.41 18.14
N ALA A 718 24.09 31.44 17.51
CA ALA A 718 24.24 32.83 17.94
C ALA A 718 23.71 33.03 19.37
N PHE A 719 22.56 32.40 19.68
CA PHE A 719 21.99 32.39 21.03
C PHE A 719 22.94 31.75 22.04
N LEU A 720 23.46 30.54 21.76
CA LEU A 720 24.39 29.83 22.63
C LEU A 720 25.70 30.63 22.82
N ILE A 721 26.26 31.20 21.76
CA ILE A 721 27.45 32.06 21.86
C ILE A 721 27.19 33.24 22.78
N ASP A 722 26.05 33.92 22.65
CA ASP A 722 25.71 35.04 23.52
C ASP A 722 25.63 34.64 25.00
N GLN A 723 25.11 33.44 25.28
CA GLN A 723 25.05 32.93 26.65
C GLN A 723 26.43 32.54 27.19
N PHE A 724 27.29 31.94 26.37
CA PHE A 724 28.54 31.32 26.84
C PHE A 724 29.80 32.17 26.66
N LYS A 725 29.79 33.24 25.83
CA LYS A 725 31.00 34.02 25.48
C LYS A 725 31.78 34.54 26.68
N ASP A 726 31.10 34.89 27.77
CA ASP A 726 31.68 35.49 28.99
C ASP A 726 31.84 34.48 30.14
N THR A 727 31.56 33.20 29.91
CA THR A 727 31.57 32.16 30.98
C THR A 727 32.95 31.57 31.24
N GLY A 728 33.91 31.79 30.33
CA GLY A 728 35.23 31.13 30.39
C GLY A 728 35.23 29.66 29.95
N LEU A 729 34.14 29.16 29.35
CA LEU A 729 34.05 27.78 28.84
C LEU A 729 35.25 27.44 27.92
N VAL A 730 36.02 26.43 28.31
CA VAL A 730 37.14 25.91 27.51
C VAL A 730 36.66 24.75 26.65
N ASP A 731 36.32 23.60 27.22
CA ASP A 731 35.88 22.43 26.48
C ASP A 731 34.36 22.19 26.67
N PRO A 732 33.52 22.32 25.63
CA PRO A 732 32.09 22.02 25.73
C PRO A 732 31.78 20.53 25.92
N GLY A 733 32.78 19.65 25.74
CA GLY A 733 32.69 18.22 25.99
C GLY A 733 33.08 17.79 27.41
N ASP A 734 33.56 18.69 28.28
CA ASP A 734 33.94 18.37 29.66
C ASP A 734 32.74 18.46 30.60
N PRO A 735 32.27 17.36 31.24
CA PRO A 735 31.20 17.42 32.24
C PRO A 735 31.60 18.17 33.52
N ASN A 736 32.90 18.43 33.74
CA ASN A 736 33.42 19.20 34.88
C ASN A 736 33.81 20.63 34.50
N HIS A 737 33.15 21.20 33.49
CA HIS A 737 33.41 22.55 32.96
C HIS A 737 33.30 23.70 33.98
N GLY A 738 32.75 23.48 35.18
CA GLY A 738 32.75 24.43 36.29
C GLY A 738 31.78 25.62 36.16
N ILE A 739 30.84 25.58 35.21
CA ILE A 739 29.85 26.63 34.97
C ILE A 739 28.54 26.27 35.66
N ASP A 740 27.96 27.21 36.41
CA ASP A 740 26.61 27.05 36.95
C ASP A 740 25.56 27.31 35.85
N LEU A 741 25.16 26.23 35.16
CA LEU A 741 24.16 26.30 34.09
C LEU A 741 22.80 26.80 34.59
N LYS A 742 22.44 26.54 35.86
CA LYS A 742 21.16 26.99 36.42
C LYS A 742 21.18 28.50 36.64
N ALA A 743 22.25 29.05 37.20
CA ALA A 743 22.42 30.51 37.31
C ALA A 743 22.45 31.19 35.93
N LEU A 744 23.12 30.58 34.95
CA LEU A 744 23.17 31.09 33.58
C LEU A 744 21.77 31.12 32.94
N ALA A 745 21.02 30.03 33.06
CA ALA A 745 19.65 29.93 32.55
C ALA A 745 18.73 30.95 33.22
N LEU A 746 18.79 31.08 34.56
CA LEU A 746 17.98 32.04 35.31
C LEU A 746 18.22 33.49 34.87
N LYS A 747 19.49 33.87 34.62
CA LYS A 747 19.85 35.21 34.11
C LYS A 747 19.12 35.51 32.79
N TYR A 748 19.09 34.55 31.86
CA TYR A 748 18.37 34.72 30.59
C TYR A 748 16.85 34.75 30.81
N VAL A 749 16.32 33.85 31.63
CA VAL A 749 14.88 33.78 31.95
C VAL A 749 14.36 35.10 32.54
N GLU A 750 15.09 35.72 33.45
CA GLU A 750 14.74 37.04 34.02
C GLU A 750 14.75 38.15 32.97
N ALA A 751 15.72 38.15 32.05
CA ALA A 751 15.78 39.12 30.95
C ALA A 751 14.60 38.91 29.98
N TYR A 752 14.32 37.66 29.62
CA TYR A 752 13.23 37.31 28.70
C TYR A 752 11.84 37.58 29.33
N ALA A 753 11.66 37.34 30.63
CA ALA A 753 10.44 37.65 31.36
C ALA A 753 10.13 39.16 31.35
N ARG A 754 11.15 40.00 31.57
CA ARG A 754 11.05 41.46 31.46
C ARG A 754 10.70 41.89 30.03
N TYR A 755 11.38 41.33 29.03
CA TYR A 755 11.08 41.59 27.62
C TYR A 755 9.62 41.26 27.27
N LYS A 756 9.15 40.07 27.64
CA LYS A 756 7.79 39.60 27.38
C LYS A 756 6.73 40.48 28.05
N SER A 757 6.99 40.89 29.29
CA SER A 757 6.12 41.81 30.03
C SER A 757 6.06 43.19 29.36
N ASN A 758 7.20 43.73 28.94
CA ASN A 758 7.27 45.02 28.24
C ASN A 758 6.57 45.00 26.87
N LYS A 759 6.73 43.92 26.09
CA LYS A 759 6.03 43.73 24.80
C LYS A 759 4.52 43.63 24.97
N LYS A 760 4.07 42.90 25.99
CA LYS A 760 2.64 42.81 26.34
C LYS A 760 2.06 44.17 26.75
N ASN A 761 2.81 44.95 27.52
CA ASN A 761 2.39 46.30 27.94
C ASN A 761 2.36 47.31 26.78
N THR A 762 3.16 47.11 25.74
CA THR A 762 3.21 47.97 24.54
C THR A 762 2.23 47.54 23.43
N GLY A 763 1.39 46.53 23.69
CA GLY A 763 0.35 46.08 22.75
C GLY A 763 0.87 45.27 21.56
N SER A 764 2.16 44.92 21.53
CA SER A 764 2.75 44.08 20.49
C SER A 764 2.50 42.60 20.79
N LEU A 765 1.68 41.94 19.98
CA LEU A 765 1.43 40.49 20.10
C LEU A 765 2.59 39.64 19.59
N ASP A 766 3.52 40.23 18.83
CA ASP A 766 4.68 39.53 18.29
C ASP A 766 5.84 39.51 19.31
N ILE A 767 5.94 38.39 20.03
CA ILE A 767 6.97 38.12 21.04
C ILE A 767 8.05 37.26 20.37
N GLN A 768 9.29 37.71 20.41
CA GLN A 768 10.43 36.94 19.88
C GLN A 768 10.48 35.54 20.51
N LYS A 769 10.57 34.52 19.66
CA LYS A 769 10.74 33.13 20.08
C LYS A 769 12.18 32.89 20.54
N ILE A 770 12.36 31.98 21.49
CA ILE A 770 13.69 31.55 21.92
C ILE A 770 14.17 30.52 20.88
N PRO A 771 15.32 30.74 20.21
CA PRO A 771 15.83 29.81 19.21
C PRO A 771 16.05 28.41 19.78
N GLY A 772 15.55 27.39 19.09
CA GLY A 772 15.71 25.99 19.48
C GLY A 772 14.75 25.49 20.58
N VAL A 773 13.85 26.35 21.08
CA VAL A 773 12.92 26.01 22.17
C VAL A 773 11.47 25.98 21.67
N ASN A 774 10.73 24.96 22.13
CA ASN A 774 9.34 24.66 21.82
C ASN A 774 9.11 24.12 20.39
N HIS A 775 7.99 23.43 20.18
CA HIS A 775 7.63 22.83 18.89
C HIS A 775 6.13 22.99 18.61
N PRO A 776 5.70 23.27 17.36
CA PRO A 776 4.29 23.47 17.04
C PRO A 776 3.42 22.22 17.24
N VAL A 777 4.03 21.02 17.24
CA VAL A 777 3.35 19.72 17.42
C VAL A 777 3.46 19.18 18.85
N PHE A 778 4.59 19.39 19.53
CA PHE A 778 4.85 18.82 20.86
C PHE A 778 4.62 19.88 21.96
N LYS A 779 3.37 20.29 22.19
CA LYS A 779 3.08 21.46 23.06
C LYS A 779 1.98 21.30 24.10
N ASP A 780 1.28 20.16 24.11
CA ASP A 780 0.03 19.99 24.88
C ASP A 780 0.18 19.14 26.16
N LYS A 781 1.42 18.84 26.59
CA LYS A 781 1.71 18.11 27.84
C LYS A 781 2.35 19.02 28.90
N PRO A 782 2.25 18.69 30.20
CA PRO A 782 2.95 19.42 31.27
C PRO A 782 4.46 19.48 31.06
N VAL A 783 5.04 18.38 30.56
CA VAL A 783 6.42 18.29 30.07
C VAL A 783 6.40 17.81 28.63
N ASN A 784 6.96 18.61 27.73
CA ASN A 784 6.98 18.30 26.30
C ASN A 784 8.35 17.75 25.90
N TYR A 785 8.35 16.75 25.01
CA TYR A 785 9.56 16.12 24.48
C TYR A 785 9.49 16.05 22.95
N ASP A 786 10.59 16.39 22.28
CA ASP A 786 10.81 16.05 20.86
C ASP A 786 11.50 14.67 20.83
N PRO A 787 10.91 13.64 20.20
CA PRO A 787 11.48 12.29 20.14
C PRO A 787 12.91 12.25 19.58
N ARG A 788 13.25 13.16 18.67
CA ARG A 788 14.61 13.23 18.10
C ARG A 788 15.62 13.73 19.12
N GLU A 789 15.25 14.72 19.94
CA GLU A 789 16.12 15.19 21.02
C GLU A 789 16.32 14.11 22.08
N VAL A 790 15.25 13.40 22.46
CA VAL A 790 15.32 12.30 23.43
C VAL A 790 16.26 11.20 22.94
N PHE A 791 16.11 10.78 21.68
CA PHE A 791 16.99 9.81 21.05
C PHE A 791 18.46 10.26 21.08
N ILE A 792 18.73 11.53 20.75
CA ILE A 792 20.10 12.05 20.74
C ILE A 792 20.68 12.10 22.14
N ARG A 793 19.91 12.53 23.14
CA ARG A 793 20.34 12.52 24.53
C ARG A 793 20.71 11.11 24.99
N GLU A 794 19.89 10.12 24.68
CA GLU A 794 20.13 8.72 25.02
C GLU A 794 21.33 8.13 24.27
N LEU A 795 21.46 8.43 22.98
CA LEU A 795 22.55 8.00 22.13
C LEU A 795 23.90 8.55 22.61
N MET A 796 23.97 9.84 22.94
CA MET A 796 25.19 10.49 23.44
C MET A 796 25.54 9.98 24.85
N ALA A 797 24.55 9.83 25.73
CA ALA A 797 24.75 9.26 27.07
C ALA A 797 25.28 7.82 27.00
N GLY A 798 24.73 6.97 26.14
CA GLY A 798 25.21 5.60 25.93
C GLY A 798 26.65 5.51 25.41
N ARG A 799 27.17 6.60 24.83
CA ARG A 799 28.55 6.72 24.34
C ARG A 799 29.49 7.46 25.30
N ASN A 800 29.00 7.86 26.48
CA ASN A 800 29.71 8.75 27.41
C ASN A 800 30.17 10.07 26.76
N GLU A 801 29.39 10.58 25.79
CA GLU A 801 29.67 11.86 25.14
C GLU A 801 28.82 12.97 25.79
N TYR A 802 29.49 14.01 26.28
CA TYR A 802 28.85 15.15 26.92
C TYR A 802 28.83 16.39 26.01
N ASN A 803 27.81 17.24 26.17
CA ASN A 803 27.68 18.51 25.46
C ASN A 803 27.00 19.56 26.35
N VAL A 804 27.77 20.51 26.86
CA VAL A 804 27.30 21.58 27.75
C VAL A 804 26.18 22.43 27.15
N PHE A 805 26.21 22.65 25.83
CA PHE A 805 25.19 23.46 25.15
C PHE A 805 23.84 22.74 25.09
N HIS A 806 23.87 21.42 24.90
CA HIS A 806 22.66 20.60 24.91
C HIS A 806 22.07 20.52 26.33
N GLU A 807 22.91 20.34 27.35
CA GLU A 807 22.45 20.38 28.75
C GLU A 807 21.84 21.73 29.11
N PHE A 808 22.48 22.83 28.70
CA PHE A 808 21.97 24.18 28.94
C PHE A 808 20.55 24.39 28.39
N TYR A 809 20.24 23.87 27.20
CA TYR A 809 18.87 23.92 26.68
C TYR A 809 17.87 23.20 27.59
N GLY A 810 18.24 22.03 28.13
CA GLY A 810 17.45 21.30 29.10
C GLY A 810 17.24 22.10 30.40
N THR A 811 18.30 22.71 30.93
CA THR A 811 18.23 23.59 32.11
C THR A 811 17.37 24.83 31.85
N LEU A 812 17.46 25.41 30.66
CA LEU A 812 16.72 26.60 30.25
C LEU A 812 15.21 26.35 30.20
N VAL A 813 14.76 25.27 29.55
CA VAL A 813 13.32 24.97 29.46
C VAL A 813 12.69 24.68 30.82
N GLN A 814 13.46 24.06 31.72
CA GLN A 814 13.04 23.83 33.10
C GLN A 814 12.96 25.15 33.88
N SER A 815 13.97 26.02 33.75
CA SER A 815 14.02 27.31 34.43
C SER A 815 12.91 28.27 33.97
N LEU A 816 12.54 28.25 32.67
CA LEU A 816 11.41 29.02 32.14
C LEU A 816 10.08 28.64 32.80
N PHE A 817 9.88 27.35 33.08
CA PHE A 817 8.70 26.83 33.74
C PHE A 817 8.70 27.16 35.24
N GLU A 818 9.82 26.93 35.94
CA GLU A 818 9.98 27.25 37.37
C GLU A 818 9.75 28.73 37.66
N ALA A 819 10.17 29.63 36.75
CA ALA A 819 9.96 31.07 36.87
C ALA A 819 8.57 31.55 36.40
N GLY A 820 7.69 30.66 35.95
CA GLY A 820 6.33 31.00 35.47
C GLY A 820 6.29 31.76 34.14
N VAL A 821 7.38 31.78 33.38
CA VAL A 821 7.47 32.46 32.07
C VAL A 821 6.78 31.65 30.98
N SER A 822 6.81 30.33 31.09
CA SER A 822 6.04 29.36 30.30
C SER A 822 5.02 28.61 31.16
N ARG A 823 3.93 28.15 30.53
CA ARG A 823 2.88 27.37 31.20
C ARG A 823 3.27 25.90 31.42
N ASN A 824 4.05 25.34 30.50
CA ASN A 824 4.54 23.97 30.49
C ASN A 824 6.06 24.01 30.36
N VAL A 825 6.74 22.90 30.67
CA VAL A 825 8.14 22.72 30.27
C VAL A 825 8.16 22.53 28.75
N TYR A 826 8.78 23.48 28.04
CA TYR A 826 8.91 23.41 26.59
C TYR A 826 9.87 22.30 26.18
N CYS A 827 9.66 21.70 25.02
CA CYS A 827 10.63 20.77 24.47
C CYS A 827 11.84 21.51 23.90
N VAL A 828 12.99 20.88 23.94
CA VAL A 828 14.16 21.24 23.13
C VAL A 828 13.95 20.63 21.75
N ASN A 829 13.97 21.44 20.69
CA ASN A 829 13.66 20.97 19.34
C ASN A 829 14.92 20.50 18.58
N VAL A 830 14.74 19.97 17.37
CA VAL A 830 15.87 19.52 16.54
C VAL A 830 16.86 20.64 16.18
N ASP A 831 16.41 21.89 16.01
CA ASP A 831 17.31 23.01 15.69
C ASP A 831 18.27 23.32 16.85
N ALA A 832 17.82 23.19 18.10
CA ALA A 832 18.70 23.27 19.27
C ALA A 832 19.75 22.15 19.28
N VAL A 833 19.35 20.93 18.91
CA VAL A 833 20.28 19.79 18.80
C VAL A 833 21.33 20.06 17.73
N ILE A 834 20.93 20.56 16.56
CA ILE A 834 21.85 20.95 15.48
C ILE A 834 22.82 22.02 15.98
N ALA A 835 22.31 23.08 16.60
CA ALA A 835 23.11 24.18 17.12
C ALA A 835 24.12 23.70 18.17
N ALA A 836 23.68 22.87 19.12
CA ALA A 836 24.54 22.35 20.19
C ALA A 836 25.63 21.43 19.67
N LEU A 837 25.32 20.50 18.77
CA LEU A 837 26.30 19.58 18.19
C LEU A 837 27.31 20.32 17.30
N LEU A 838 26.84 21.24 16.45
CA LEU A 838 27.71 22.01 15.57
C LEU A 838 28.60 22.97 16.36
N LEU A 839 28.06 23.65 17.37
CA LEU A 839 28.85 24.55 18.21
C LEU A 839 29.87 23.79 19.06
N LYS A 840 29.57 22.56 19.52
CA LYS A 840 30.57 21.72 20.20
C LYS A 840 31.82 21.51 19.33
N MET A 841 31.64 21.18 18.05
CA MET A 841 32.74 20.99 17.09
C MET A 841 33.47 22.31 16.77
N LEU A 842 32.74 23.44 16.75
CA LEU A 842 33.27 24.74 16.32
C LEU A 842 33.74 25.64 17.48
N TRP A 843 33.51 25.27 18.74
CA TRP A 843 33.78 26.13 19.89
C TRP A 843 35.24 26.55 20.01
N GLN A 844 36.16 25.57 19.92
CA GLN A 844 37.60 25.81 20.00
C GLN A 844 38.12 26.63 18.80
N PRO A 845 37.79 26.27 17.54
CA PRO A 845 38.09 27.12 16.38
C PRO A 845 37.56 28.56 16.51
N TYR A 846 36.34 28.73 17.03
CA TYR A 846 35.74 30.04 17.25
C TYR A 846 36.47 30.85 18.34
N ARG A 847 36.72 30.25 19.51
CA ARG A 847 37.39 30.89 20.65
C ARG A 847 38.82 31.31 20.35
N SER A 848 39.53 30.54 19.53
CA SER A 848 40.90 30.86 19.10
C SER A 848 40.97 31.92 18.00
N GLY A 849 39.82 32.39 17.48
CA GLY A 849 39.77 33.34 16.37
C GLY A 849 40.07 32.72 15.00
N GLY A 850 40.27 31.40 14.94
CA GLY A 850 40.48 30.65 13.70
C GLY A 850 39.22 30.45 12.86
N TYR A 851 38.03 30.76 13.41
CA TYR A 851 36.75 30.61 12.76
C TYR A 851 35.87 31.86 12.97
N ALA A 852 35.66 32.65 11.90
CA ALA A 852 34.91 33.89 11.98
C ALA A 852 33.40 33.67 12.20
N GLY A 853 32.71 34.64 12.80
CA GLY A 853 31.27 34.55 13.08
C GLY A 853 30.39 34.25 11.85
N GLY A 854 30.69 34.83 10.69
CA GLY A 854 29.97 34.53 9.44
C GLY A 854 30.24 33.13 8.87
N ALA A 855 31.37 32.50 9.23
CA ALA A 855 31.65 31.12 8.86
C ALA A 855 30.79 30.12 9.65
N LEU A 856 30.42 30.45 10.90
CA LEU A 856 29.48 29.66 11.71
C LEU A 856 28.08 29.63 11.07
N GLU A 857 27.60 30.77 10.60
CA GLU A 857 26.32 30.88 9.87
C GLU A 857 26.32 30.02 8.61
N THR A 858 27.39 30.15 7.82
CA THR A 858 27.56 29.39 6.59
C THR A 858 27.59 27.88 6.87
N ALA A 859 28.32 27.43 7.89
CA ALA A 859 28.36 26.03 8.29
C ALA A 859 27.00 25.53 8.78
N ALA A 860 26.29 26.29 9.62
CA ALA A 860 24.99 25.92 10.17
C ALA A 860 23.90 25.77 9.09
N PHE A 861 23.96 26.61 8.05
CA PHE A 861 23.04 26.46 6.92
C PHE A 861 23.50 25.33 5.99
N THR A 862 24.80 25.21 5.70
CA THR A 862 25.30 24.18 4.76
C THR A 862 25.12 22.76 5.29
N ILE A 863 25.23 22.52 6.60
CA ILE A 863 24.96 21.19 7.20
C ILE A 863 23.50 20.76 7.03
N PHE A 864 22.56 21.71 6.90
CA PHE A 864 21.18 21.38 6.56
C PHE A 864 21.05 20.97 5.08
N LEU A 865 21.79 21.64 4.18
CA LEU A 865 21.67 21.43 2.74
C LEU A 865 22.20 20.07 2.28
N TYR A 866 23.33 19.60 2.82
CA TYR A 866 23.94 18.32 2.44
C TYR A 866 22.98 17.11 2.56
N PRO A 867 22.41 16.81 3.75
CA PRO A 867 21.50 15.69 3.91
C PRO A 867 20.13 15.96 3.27
N ARG A 868 19.64 17.21 3.32
CA ARG A 868 18.35 17.55 2.73
C ARG A 868 18.35 17.40 1.21
N MET A 869 19.48 17.63 0.55
CA MET A 869 19.68 17.32 -0.86
C MET A 869 19.43 15.84 -1.16
N LEU A 870 19.94 14.92 -0.33
CA LEU A 870 19.73 13.48 -0.49
C LEU A 870 18.24 13.12 -0.34
N GLY A 871 17.60 13.60 0.72
CA GLY A 871 16.17 13.36 0.92
C GLY A 871 15.30 13.96 -0.19
N CYS A 872 15.63 15.15 -0.70
CA CYS A 872 14.90 15.74 -1.81
C CYS A 872 15.17 15.01 -3.13
N ALA A 873 16.35 14.43 -3.33
CA ALA A 873 16.62 13.56 -4.48
C ALA A 873 15.72 12.31 -4.45
N ALA A 874 15.50 11.72 -3.27
CA ALA A 874 14.54 10.63 -3.12
C ALA A 874 13.10 11.05 -3.46
N GLU A 875 12.68 12.27 -3.07
CA GLU A 875 11.37 12.81 -3.43
C GLU A 875 11.23 13.13 -4.92
N VAL A 876 12.32 13.56 -5.58
CA VAL A 876 12.37 13.75 -7.04
C VAL A 876 12.23 12.41 -7.75
N ASP A 877 12.99 11.40 -7.32
CA ASP A 877 12.96 10.06 -7.92
C ASP A 877 11.58 9.39 -7.74
N ASP A 878 10.98 9.45 -6.55
CA ASP A 878 9.63 8.94 -6.32
C ASP A 878 8.59 9.70 -7.17
N HIS A 879 8.72 11.01 -7.35
CA HIS A 879 7.79 11.76 -8.23
C HIS A 879 7.99 11.47 -9.71
N MET A 880 9.21 11.21 -10.17
CA MET A 880 9.45 10.75 -11.55
C MET A 880 8.80 9.39 -11.82
N ASN A 881 8.90 8.47 -10.86
CA ASN A 881 8.40 7.10 -11.00
C ASN A 881 6.89 6.98 -10.76
N ARG A 882 6.38 7.65 -9.74
CA ARG A 882 5.03 7.50 -9.21
C ARG A 882 4.18 8.76 -9.39
N GLY A 883 4.76 9.90 -9.70
CA GLY A 883 4.02 11.15 -9.82
C GLY A 883 3.09 11.20 -11.03
N ARG A 884 1.95 11.87 -10.84
CA ARG A 884 1.20 12.55 -11.90
C ARG A 884 1.48 14.04 -11.81
N ASN A 885 1.15 14.80 -12.86
CA ASN A 885 1.17 16.26 -12.82
C ASN A 885 0.50 16.78 -11.54
N MET A 886 1.29 17.48 -10.72
CA MET A 886 0.83 18.04 -9.45
C MET A 886 0.25 19.43 -9.70
N ASP A 887 -1.05 19.62 -9.44
CA ASP A 887 -1.64 20.95 -9.42
C ASP A 887 -1.24 21.69 -8.13
N THR A 888 -0.22 22.52 -8.24
CA THR A 888 0.30 23.33 -7.13
C THR A 888 -0.55 24.56 -6.84
N ARG A 889 -1.59 24.84 -7.65
CA ARG A 889 -2.49 25.96 -7.39
C ARG A 889 -3.24 25.74 -6.08
N THR A 890 -3.29 26.78 -5.26
CA THR A 890 -4.24 26.85 -4.15
C THR A 890 -5.64 27.04 -4.73
N PRO A 891 -6.65 26.25 -4.33
CA PRO A 891 -8.01 26.46 -4.79
C PRO A 891 -8.44 27.91 -4.54
N ALA A 892 -9.11 28.54 -5.51
CA ALA A 892 -9.54 29.94 -5.38
C ALA A 892 -10.38 30.19 -4.11
N SER A 893 -11.12 29.18 -3.64
CA SER A 893 -11.88 29.21 -2.38
C SER A 893 -11.03 29.31 -1.12
N GLN A 894 -9.73 29.03 -1.19
CA GLN A 894 -8.76 29.17 -0.10
C GLN A 894 -7.87 30.41 -0.28
N CYS A 895 -7.96 31.11 -1.41
CA CYS A 895 -7.27 32.38 -1.63
C CYS A 895 -8.11 33.53 -1.08
N GLN A 896 -7.51 34.39 -0.26
CA GLN A 896 -8.14 35.60 0.23
C GLN A 896 -7.43 36.83 -0.34
N PHE A 897 -8.20 37.76 -0.91
CA PHE A 897 -7.69 39.10 -1.21
C PHE A 897 -7.62 39.90 0.09
N VAL A 898 -6.43 40.34 0.46
CA VAL A 898 -6.22 41.27 1.58
C VAL A 898 -6.08 42.66 0.96
N ALA A 899 -7.10 43.49 1.19
CA ALA A 899 -7.19 44.84 0.64
C ALA A 899 -6.35 45.85 1.41
#